data_AF-A0A3C0ITB5-F1
#
_entry.id   AF-A0A3C0ITB5-F1
#
_cell.length_a   1.000
_cell.length_b   1.000
_cell.length_c   1.000
_cell.angle_alpha   90.00
_cell.angle_beta   90.00
_cell.angle_gamma   90.00
#
_symmetry.space_group_name_H-M   'P 1'
#
loop_
_entity.id
_entity.type
_entity.pdbx_description
1 polymer ?
#
loop_
_entity_poly.entity_id
_entity_poly.type
_entity_poly.pdbx_seq_one_letter_code
_entity_poly.pdbx_strand_id
1 'polypeptide(L)'
;MKDVNIGDFTPIFITSPTIEGVANGEVKMSDFLGKFRAEATLHAEEFRLDNDSVGIVDIKANYDAKKGLVDYKLKSNNERYRLNIDGAYDLKDSVSSPLNNKLELNGASVAILNNFLGILFSDISGLAYGTLYINGKPDAIDLLGDVALRKGGLTVKYTQVHYTIDSANINFEDGAINFNTIVLKDALNNSGTVTGKLYQRGLANFKYDFDVATSNMLLLDTKPKDNSMFYGRAIGKARLTFKGPENDMRLGLEAEVTDTSAVAIRTNTTDQGSDVDYIVFKQYGTEIKSDNNLRNQLSVDLDLRANNKAQVSVILDDLTGDVIDAVGEGRLQIKIPAKGSMTMNGRYNIDGGRYAFNFQSFIRKPFDLKANAGNYIEWKGNPYDATLKVDAVYTAEKVSMTDLLGNNNQFKLNSSIASYRGDVYVVAHISDKLSKPKIDFSLEFPKATGFEYDDTFQRFLARLKSDENEMLKQVTWLIVFNSFSSYGDVMSGGGGTSIRFGSLGVNTISQKLTNEVNKIVSNALYKLTGDRSLQFDLSANTYSSSTLYGGAAAAANNRLDRQQVNFKINKSILDGKIIVAVGGDFDFGFNNSAQLATGNFQWLPDISVQVVLSKDRRLRAVVFNKSTLDVNSGAIGRRNRQGISLSYTRDFDRKPFGKDETNVQPAPQNNLPQGTLPADTTQPVTTTALPIQKNRKRK
;
A
#
# COMPACT_ATOMS: atom_id res chain seq x y z
N MET A 1 57.13 -11.19 -28.47
CA MET A 1 55.98 -10.26 -28.61
C MET A 1 55.76 -9.55 -27.29
N LYS A 2 55.36 -8.28 -27.33
CA LYS A 2 55.16 -7.45 -26.13
C LYS A 2 53.92 -6.58 -26.33
N ASP A 3 53.11 -6.44 -25.29
CA ASP A 3 51.92 -5.57 -25.21
C ASP A 3 50.93 -5.78 -26.38
N VAL A 4 50.71 -7.04 -26.79
CA VAL A 4 49.88 -7.40 -27.95
C VAL A 4 48.43 -7.64 -27.52
N ASN A 5 47.49 -6.82 -28.01
CA ASN A 5 46.06 -6.97 -27.69
C ASN A 5 45.46 -8.23 -28.33
N ILE A 6 44.98 -9.14 -27.49
CA ILE A 6 44.39 -10.43 -27.86
C ILE A 6 43.14 -10.23 -28.74
N GLY A 7 42.34 -9.20 -28.45
CA GLY A 7 41.09 -8.91 -29.18
C GLY A 7 41.30 -8.50 -30.65
N ASP A 8 42.51 -8.07 -31.04
CA ASP A 8 42.79 -7.66 -32.42
C ASP A 8 42.91 -8.86 -33.38
N PHE A 9 43.12 -10.08 -32.86
CA PHE A 9 43.35 -11.28 -33.68
C PHE A 9 42.56 -12.52 -33.26
N THR A 10 41.97 -12.59 -32.06
CA THR A 10 41.04 -13.69 -31.74
C THR A 10 39.86 -13.80 -32.72
N PRO A 11 39.23 -12.72 -33.25
CA PRO A 11 38.14 -12.83 -34.22
C PRO A 11 38.51 -13.49 -35.57
N ILE A 12 39.80 -13.66 -35.86
CA ILE A 12 40.31 -14.38 -37.05
C ILE A 12 40.09 -15.90 -36.90
N PHE A 13 39.99 -16.40 -35.66
CA PHE A 13 39.95 -17.83 -35.34
C PHE A 13 38.69 -18.24 -34.55
N ILE A 14 38.19 -17.38 -33.68
CA ILE A 14 37.04 -17.61 -32.79
C ILE A 14 36.22 -16.31 -32.70
N THR A 15 34.95 -16.34 -33.09
CA THR A 15 34.05 -15.18 -33.06
C THR A 15 33.14 -15.13 -31.83
N SER A 16 33.01 -16.25 -31.10
CA SER A 16 32.30 -16.37 -29.82
C SER A 16 32.87 -17.58 -29.06
N PRO A 17 33.12 -17.50 -27.73
CA PRO A 17 33.01 -16.32 -26.87
C PRO A 17 34.04 -15.23 -27.26
N THR A 18 33.83 -13.99 -26.83
CA THR A 18 34.83 -12.93 -27.05
C THR A 18 35.99 -13.08 -26.06
N ILE A 19 37.22 -12.93 -26.56
CA ILE A 19 38.45 -13.12 -25.80
C ILE A 19 39.34 -11.89 -25.99
N GLU A 20 39.57 -11.17 -24.90
CA GLU A 20 40.32 -9.89 -24.84
C GLU A 20 41.44 -9.97 -23.79
N GLY A 21 42.39 -9.03 -23.81
CA GLY A 21 43.50 -8.93 -22.86
C GLY A 21 44.82 -8.54 -23.54
N VAL A 22 45.88 -8.34 -22.77
CA VAL A 22 47.20 -7.91 -23.26
C VAL A 22 48.22 -9.03 -23.09
N ALA A 23 48.71 -9.58 -24.21
CA ALA A 23 49.64 -10.70 -24.24
C ALA A 23 51.11 -10.25 -24.36
N ASN A 24 51.92 -10.71 -23.41
CA ASN A 24 53.38 -10.62 -23.39
C ASN A 24 53.99 -12.02 -23.52
N GLY A 25 55.02 -12.24 -24.34
CA GLY A 25 55.63 -13.58 -24.42
C GLY A 25 56.45 -13.90 -25.67
N GLU A 26 56.66 -15.19 -25.92
CA GLU A 26 57.43 -15.71 -27.05
C GLU A 26 56.57 -16.64 -27.91
N VAL A 27 56.67 -16.50 -29.24
CA VAL A 27 56.12 -17.43 -30.22
C VAL A 27 57.25 -17.85 -31.15
N LYS A 28 57.54 -19.15 -31.18
CA LYS A 28 58.52 -19.77 -32.08
C LYS A 28 57.77 -20.43 -33.23
N MET A 29 58.24 -20.23 -34.46
CA MET A 29 57.67 -20.85 -35.66
C MET A 29 58.78 -21.52 -36.46
N SER A 30 58.58 -22.77 -36.88
CA SER A 30 59.57 -23.56 -37.61
C SER A 30 58.95 -24.39 -38.74
N ASP A 31 59.82 -24.98 -39.57
CA ASP A 31 59.45 -26.04 -40.52
C ASP A 31 58.36 -25.68 -41.56
N PHE A 32 58.29 -24.40 -41.94
CA PHE A 32 57.35 -23.81 -42.90
C PHE A 32 57.17 -24.61 -44.21
N LEU A 33 58.18 -25.36 -44.66
CA LEU A 33 58.13 -26.22 -45.84
C LEU A 33 57.51 -27.60 -45.54
N GLY A 34 56.23 -27.59 -45.15
CA GLY A 34 55.38 -28.79 -45.11
C GLY A 34 55.43 -29.64 -43.83
N LYS A 35 56.13 -29.18 -42.76
CA LYS A 35 56.07 -29.78 -41.42
C LYS A 35 55.83 -28.71 -40.34
N PHE A 36 55.16 -27.62 -40.72
CA PHE A 36 55.09 -26.39 -39.95
C PHE A 36 54.68 -26.61 -38.49
N ARG A 37 55.40 -25.92 -37.59
CA ARG A 37 55.16 -25.92 -36.16
C ARG A 37 55.13 -24.50 -35.61
N ALA A 38 54.27 -24.30 -34.62
CA ALA A 38 54.22 -23.08 -33.84
C ALA A 38 54.17 -23.41 -32.34
N GLU A 39 55.05 -22.84 -31.54
CA GLU A 39 55.07 -22.96 -30.09
C GLU A 39 54.92 -21.58 -29.45
N ALA A 40 53.91 -21.41 -28.59
CA ALA A 40 53.64 -20.17 -27.89
C ALA A 40 53.81 -20.36 -26.37
N THR A 41 54.42 -19.38 -25.72
CA THR A 41 54.37 -19.21 -24.26
C THR A 41 54.09 -17.74 -23.99
N LEU A 42 52.88 -17.47 -23.52
CA LEU A 42 52.31 -16.14 -23.33
C LEU A 42 51.88 -15.96 -21.87
N HIS A 43 52.03 -14.74 -21.38
CA HIS A 43 51.43 -14.22 -20.16
C HIS A 43 50.39 -13.18 -20.59
N ALA A 44 49.12 -13.45 -20.34
CA ALA A 44 48.03 -12.54 -20.63
C ALA A 44 47.62 -11.79 -19.35
N GLU A 45 47.75 -10.47 -19.39
CA GLU A 45 47.25 -9.55 -18.39
C GLU A 45 45.89 -8.98 -18.84
N GLU A 46 45.05 -8.55 -17.89
CA GLU A 46 43.68 -8.07 -18.15
C GLU A 46 42.82 -8.99 -19.02
N PHE A 47 43.02 -10.32 -18.96
CA PHE A 47 42.29 -11.29 -19.76
C PHE A 47 40.79 -11.29 -19.44
N ARG A 48 39.95 -11.17 -20.47
CA ARG A 48 38.49 -11.18 -20.37
C ARG A 48 37.87 -12.25 -21.26
N LEU A 49 36.74 -12.80 -20.81
CA LEU A 49 35.91 -13.76 -21.53
C LEU A 49 34.46 -13.30 -21.49
N ASP A 50 33.85 -13.02 -22.66
CA ASP A 50 32.50 -12.43 -22.77
C ASP A 50 32.29 -11.24 -21.80
N ASN A 51 33.28 -10.34 -21.77
CA ASN A 51 33.39 -9.20 -20.87
C ASN A 51 33.55 -9.48 -19.34
N ASP A 52 33.52 -10.72 -18.84
CA ASP A 52 33.94 -11.01 -17.44
C ASP A 52 35.47 -11.02 -17.32
N SER A 53 36.00 -10.60 -16.18
CA SER A 53 37.44 -10.42 -15.94
C SER A 53 38.07 -11.63 -15.26
N VAL A 54 38.74 -12.47 -16.05
CA VAL A 54 39.54 -13.61 -15.56
C VAL A 54 40.87 -13.13 -14.98
N GLY A 55 41.40 -12.00 -15.46
CA GLY A 55 42.56 -11.31 -14.91
C GLY A 55 43.88 -11.76 -15.52
N ILE A 56 44.63 -12.62 -14.85
CA ILE A 56 45.95 -13.09 -15.30
C ILE A 56 45.85 -14.55 -15.74
N VAL A 57 46.32 -14.85 -16.96
CA VAL A 57 46.33 -16.20 -17.55
C VAL A 57 47.68 -16.50 -18.19
N ASP A 58 48.39 -17.51 -17.68
CA ASP A 58 49.53 -18.10 -18.36
C ASP A 58 49.03 -19.07 -19.44
N ILE A 59 49.50 -18.93 -20.68
CA ILE A 59 49.09 -19.76 -21.83
C ILE A 59 50.33 -20.40 -22.44
N LYS A 60 50.30 -21.73 -22.65
CA LYS A 60 51.25 -22.46 -23.47
C LYS A 60 50.51 -23.22 -24.55
N ALA A 61 50.94 -23.11 -25.80
CA ALA A 61 50.33 -23.82 -26.93
C ALA A 61 51.39 -24.37 -27.89
N ASN A 62 51.09 -25.49 -28.54
CA ASN A 62 51.92 -26.12 -29.56
C ASN A 62 51.01 -26.59 -30.70
N TYR A 63 51.34 -26.23 -31.93
CA TYR A 63 50.68 -26.71 -33.14
C TYR A 63 51.65 -27.49 -34.00
N ASP A 64 51.27 -28.71 -34.41
CA ASP A 64 52.01 -29.53 -35.38
C ASP A 64 51.11 -29.78 -36.60
N ALA A 65 51.41 -29.14 -37.74
CA ALA A 65 50.61 -29.25 -38.95
C ALA A 65 50.59 -30.66 -39.56
N LYS A 66 51.63 -31.49 -39.31
CA LYS A 66 51.66 -32.88 -39.77
C LYS A 66 50.63 -33.71 -39.00
N LYS A 67 50.50 -33.51 -37.68
CA LYS A 67 49.38 -34.07 -36.90
C LYS A 67 48.06 -33.43 -37.32
N GLY A 68 47.97 -32.10 -37.30
CA GLY A 68 46.71 -31.34 -37.29
C GLY A 68 46.31 -30.89 -35.88
N LEU A 69 47.10 -31.24 -34.87
CA LEU A 69 46.76 -31.06 -33.46
C LEU A 69 47.32 -29.73 -32.91
N VAL A 70 46.48 -28.99 -32.19
CA VAL A 70 46.87 -27.88 -31.32
C VAL A 70 46.77 -28.35 -29.87
N ASP A 71 47.90 -28.67 -29.24
CA ASP A 71 47.98 -28.97 -27.81
C ASP A 71 48.10 -27.65 -27.01
N TYR A 72 47.34 -27.44 -25.93
CA TYR A 72 47.44 -26.22 -25.12
C TYR A 72 47.20 -26.44 -23.63
N LYS A 73 47.82 -25.56 -22.82
CA LYS A 73 47.62 -25.48 -21.37
C LYS A 73 47.41 -24.03 -20.96
N LEU A 74 46.29 -23.74 -20.33
CA LEU A 74 45.97 -22.43 -19.75
C LEU A 74 45.99 -22.54 -18.23
N LYS A 75 46.47 -21.51 -17.55
CA LYS A 75 46.44 -21.43 -16.10
C LYS A 75 46.10 -20.02 -15.65
N SER A 76 44.95 -19.83 -15.01
CA SER A 76 44.71 -18.62 -14.25
C SER A 76 45.08 -18.83 -12.79
N ASN A 77 45.93 -17.95 -12.27
CA ASN A 77 46.35 -17.91 -10.88
C ASN A 77 45.62 -16.80 -10.08
N ASN A 78 44.57 -16.21 -10.64
CA ASN A 78 43.74 -15.20 -9.98
C ASN A 78 43.03 -15.80 -8.75
N GLU A 79 43.05 -15.10 -7.62
CA GLU A 79 42.40 -15.50 -6.36
C GLU A 79 40.92 -15.88 -6.53
N ARG A 80 40.20 -15.22 -7.46
CA ARG A 80 38.79 -15.52 -7.77
C ARG A 80 38.58 -16.65 -8.80
N TYR A 81 39.55 -16.92 -9.66
CA TYR A 81 39.39 -17.77 -10.84
C TYR A 81 40.54 -18.78 -11.00
N ARG A 82 40.92 -19.46 -9.92
CA ARG A 82 41.92 -20.55 -9.97
C ARG A 82 41.41 -21.74 -10.79
N LEU A 83 41.85 -21.79 -12.05
CA LEU A 83 41.57 -22.85 -13.01
C LEU A 83 42.82 -23.22 -13.79
N ASN A 84 42.99 -24.53 -14.01
CA ASN A 84 43.91 -25.05 -15.02
C ASN A 84 43.06 -25.65 -16.16
N ILE A 85 43.45 -25.42 -17.41
CA ILE A 85 42.95 -26.16 -18.57
C ILE A 85 44.13 -26.90 -19.18
N ASP A 86 43.97 -28.20 -19.40
CA ASP A 86 44.88 -29.02 -20.19
C ASP A 86 44.07 -29.60 -21.36
N GLY A 87 44.33 -29.17 -22.59
CA GLY A 87 43.44 -29.43 -23.71
C GLY A 87 44.14 -29.57 -25.05
N ALA A 88 43.40 -30.08 -26.03
CA ALA A 88 43.84 -30.26 -27.39
C ALA A 88 42.68 -30.02 -28.37
N TYR A 89 43.04 -29.55 -29.58
CA TYR A 89 42.10 -29.38 -30.69
C TYR A 89 42.65 -30.00 -31.99
N ASP A 90 41.94 -30.96 -32.57
CA ASP A 90 42.33 -31.59 -33.85
C ASP A 90 41.66 -30.91 -35.05
N LEU A 91 42.46 -30.15 -35.81
CA LEU A 91 42.02 -29.44 -37.03
C LEU A 91 41.69 -30.36 -38.21
N LYS A 92 41.91 -31.68 -38.09
CA LYS A 92 41.59 -32.67 -39.14
C LYS A 92 40.35 -33.50 -38.84
N ASP A 93 39.87 -33.54 -37.60
CA ASP A 93 38.59 -34.18 -37.28
C ASP A 93 37.42 -33.19 -37.38
N SER A 94 36.90 -33.00 -38.59
CA SER A 94 35.67 -32.24 -38.81
C SER A 94 34.39 -33.03 -38.49
N VAL A 95 34.49 -34.32 -38.12
CA VAL A 95 33.35 -35.25 -38.13
C VAL A 95 32.95 -35.70 -36.72
N SER A 96 33.89 -36.03 -35.83
CA SER A 96 33.60 -36.55 -34.48
C SER A 96 33.73 -35.50 -33.36
N SER A 97 34.87 -35.43 -32.68
CA SER A 97 35.08 -34.66 -31.44
C SER A 97 36.45 -33.98 -31.47
N PRO A 98 36.67 -32.95 -32.32
CA PRO A 98 37.95 -32.27 -32.43
C PRO A 98 38.38 -31.60 -31.13
N LEU A 99 37.44 -31.20 -30.26
CA LEU A 99 37.72 -30.55 -28.99
C LEU A 99 37.85 -31.59 -27.86
N ASN A 100 38.90 -31.47 -27.05
CA ASN A 100 39.08 -32.23 -25.81
C ASN A 100 39.80 -31.34 -24.78
N ASN A 101 39.16 -31.06 -23.65
CA ASN A 101 39.74 -30.28 -22.56
C ASN A 101 39.52 -30.98 -21.23
N LYS A 102 40.52 -30.95 -20.35
CA LYS A 102 40.38 -31.17 -18.92
C LYS A 102 40.49 -29.82 -18.19
N LEU A 103 39.38 -29.33 -17.66
CA LEU A 103 39.26 -28.14 -16.82
C LEU A 103 39.30 -28.56 -15.35
N GLU A 104 40.38 -28.21 -14.63
CA GLU A 104 40.51 -28.41 -13.19
C GLU A 104 40.05 -27.16 -12.43
N LEU A 105 39.07 -27.32 -11.55
CA LEU A 105 38.52 -26.25 -10.72
C LEU A 105 39.07 -26.37 -9.31
N ASN A 106 39.73 -25.31 -8.79
CA ASN A 106 40.29 -25.30 -7.44
C ASN A 106 39.86 -24.04 -6.66
N GLY A 107 38.58 -24.00 -6.33
CA GLY A 107 37.95 -22.83 -5.73
C GLY A 107 37.72 -21.73 -6.74
N ALA A 108 37.30 -22.09 -7.96
CA ALA A 108 36.90 -21.14 -8.99
C ALA A 108 35.54 -20.51 -8.64
N SER A 109 35.43 -19.20 -8.78
CA SER A 109 34.17 -18.47 -8.54
C SER A 109 33.10 -18.85 -9.54
N VAL A 110 31.90 -19.21 -9.06
CA VAL A 110 30.73 -19.41 -9.93
C VAL A 110 29.99 -18.11 -10.26
N ALA A 111 30.53 -16.94 -9.88
CA ALA A 111 29.89 -15.65 -10.11
C ALA A 111 29.69 -15.30 -11.60
N ILE A 112 30.47 -15.91 -12.51
CA ILE A 112 30.26 -15.80 -13.96
C ILE A 112 28.85 -16.26 -14.40
N LEU A 113 28.19 -17.12 -13.63
CA LEU A 113 26.81 -17.54 -13.87
C LEU A 113 25.79 -16.40 -13.77
N ASN A 114 26.12 -15.26 -13.14
CA ASN A 114 25.24 -14.08 -13.16
C ASN A 114 25.04 -13.54 -14.59
N ASN A 115 26.00 -13.73 -15.50
CA ASN A 115 25.89 -13.28 -16.89
C ASN A 115 24.87 -14.12 -17.67
N PHE A 116 24.79 -15.43 -17.40
CA PHE A 116 23.91 -16.37 -18.10
C PHE A 116 22.53 -16.51 -17.44
N LEU A 117 22.47 -16.48 -16.11
CA LEU A 117 21.25 -16.74 -15.32
C LEU A 117 20.65 -15.46 -14.71
N GLY A 118 21.24 -14.29 -14.99
CA GLY A 118 20.89 -12.98 -14.42
C GLY A 118 19.47 -12.47 -14.70
N ILE A 119 18.65 -13.21 -15.45
CA ILE A 119 17.22 -12.92 -15.64
C ILE A 119 16.41 -13.45 -14.45
N LEU A 120 16.68 -14.70 -14.02
CA LEU A 120 15.97 -15.35 -12.91
C LEU A 120 16.55 -15.00 -11.54
N PHE A 121 17.87 -14.91 -11.47
CA PHE A 121 18.61 -14.82 -10.22
C PHE A 121 19.52 -13.59 -10.18
N SER A 122 19.91 -13.18 -8.98
CA SER A 122 21.04 -12.28 -8.73
C SER A 122 21.95 -12.89 -7.66
N ASP A 123 23.08 -12.22 -7.41
CA ASP A 123 23.97 -12.53 -6.28
C ASP A 123 24.52 -13.96 -6.30
N ILE A 124 24.56 -14.57 -7.50
CA ILE A 124 25.06 -15.93 -7.69
C ILE A 124 26.53 -15.96 -7.29
N SER A 125 26.85 -16.80 -6.31
CA SER A 125 28.13 -16.83 -5.62
C SER A 125 28.46 -18.23 -5.14
N GLY A 126 29.73 -18.46 -4.81
CA GLY A 126 30.24 -19.76 -4.35
C GLY A 126 31.51 -20.19 -5.08
N LEU A 127 32.10 -21.29 -4.60
CA LEU A 127 33.38 -21.82 -5.08
C LEU A 127 33.20 -23.25 -5.60
N ALA A 128 33.61 -23.47 -6.84
CA ALA A 128 33.60 -24.78 -7.49
C ALA A 128 34.96 -25.49 -7.35
N TYR A 129 34.90 -26.80 -7.07
CA TYR A 129 36.05 -27.69 -6.97
C TYR A 129 35.78 -28.97 -7.76
N GLY A 130 36.74 -29.49 -8.52
CA GLY A 130 36.58 -30.75 -9.24
C GLY A 130 37.28 -30.78 -10.59
N THR A 131 36.77 -31.60 -11.50
CA THR A 131 37.27 -31.70 -12.88
C THR A 131 36.11 -31.84 -13.83
N LEU A 132 36.06 -30.94 -14.82
CA LEU A 132 35.17 -31.02 -15.97
C LEU A 132 35.99 -31.42 -17.21
N TYR A 133 35.40 -32.25 -18.06
CA TYR A 133 35.86 -32.49 -19.41
C TYR A 133 34.94 -31.73 -20.36
N ILE A 134 35.53 -30.97 -21.30
CA ILE A 134 34.81 -30.20 -22.32
C ILE A 134 35.24 -30.74 -23.69
N ASN A 135 34.39 -31.61 -24.23
CA ASN A 135 34.64 -32.41 -25.43
C ASN A 135 33.64 -32.05 -26.55
N GLY A 136 33.69 -32.78 -27.67
CA GLY A 136 32.72 -32.65 -28.76
C GLY A 136 33.17 -31.65 -29.82
N LYS A 137 32.23 -30.84 -30.31
CA LYS A 137 32.46 -29.78 -31.31
C LYS A 137 32.20 -28.40 -30.70
N PRO A 138 32.84 -27.31 -31.16
CA PRO A 138 32.60 -25.97 -30.60
C PRO A 138 31.14 -25.50 -30.63
N ASP A 139 30.34 -26.00 -31.58
CA ASP A 139 28.89 -25.76 -31.73
C ASP A 139 28.00 -26.81 -31.03
N ALA A 140 28.59 -27.89 -30.51
CA ALA A 140 27.93 -28.97 -29.80
C ALA A 140 28.90 -29.59 -28.78
N ILE A 141 29.12 -28.89 -27.66
CA ILE A 141 30.04 -29.32 -26.61
C ILE A 141 29.38 -30.30 -25.62
N ASP A 142 30.15 -31.31 -25.23
CA ASP A 142 29.79 -32.24 -24.17
C ASP A 142 30.54 -31.88 -22.89
N LEU A 143 29.79 -31.66 -21.81
CA LEU A 143 30.32 -31.37 -20.47
C LEU A 143 30.17 -32.61 -19.60
N LEU A 144 31.29 -33.15 -19.11
CA LEU A 144 31.32 -34.39 -18.32
C LEU A 144 32.15 -34.24 -17.05
N GLY A 145 31.78 -34.88 -15.95
CA GLY A 145 32.58 -34.97 -14.72
C GLY A 145 31.90 -34.40 -13.47
N ASP A 146 32.66 -34.23 -12.40
CA ASP A 146 32.13 -34.00 -11.05
C ASP A 146 32.56 -32.64 -10.49
N VAL A 147 31.59 -31.84 -10.03
CA VAL A 147 31.83 -30.52 -9.43
C VAL A 147 31.22 -30.42 -8.04
N ALA A 148 32.08 -30.24 -7.04
CA ALA A 148 31.73 -29.90 -5.68
C ALA A 148 31.60 -28.37 -5.53
N LEU A 149 30.37 -27.87 -5.42
CA LEU A 149 30.07 -26.48 -5.06
C LEU A 149 30.16 -26.30 -3.53
N ARG A 150 30.80 -25.24 -3.05
CA ARG A 150 30.91 -24.90 -1.62
C ARG A 150 30.59 -23.42 -1.41
N LYS A 151 29.90 -23.10 -0.30
CA LYS A 151 29.45 -21.73 0.04
C LYS A 151 28.67 -21.06 -1.10
N GLY A 152 27.77 -21.81 -1.72
CA GLY A 152 26.89 -21.28 -2.76
C GLY A 152 25.90 -20.25 -2.21
N GLY A 153 25.54 -19.26 -3.01
CA GLY A 153 24.49 -18.28 -2.71
C GLY A 153 23.79 -17.84 -3.99
N LEU A 154 22.49 -17.56 -3.92
CA LEU A 154 21.70 -16.99 -5.01
C LEU A 154 20.44 -16.29 -4.47
N THR A 155 20.03 -15.19 -5.10
CA THR A 155 18.76 -14.51 -4.83
C THR A 155 17.78 -14.78 -5.95
N VAL A 156 16.56 -15.21 -5.64
CA VAL A 156 15.48 -15.38 -6.64
C VAL A 156 14.82 -14.03 -6.90
N LYS A 157 14.99 -13.46 -8.10
CA LYS A 157 14.57 -12.08 -8.38
C LYS A 157 13.07 -11.83 -8.19
N TYR A 158 12.22 -12.79 -8.59
CA TYR A 158 10.77 -12.63 -8.49
C TYR A 158 10.24 -12.65 -7.05
N THR A 159 10.88 -13.41 -6.15
CA THR A 159 10.45 -13.51 -4.74
C THR A 159 11.31 -12.70 -3.77
N GLN A 160 12.43 -12.14 -4.24
CA GLN A 160 13.47 -11.45 -3.46
C GLN A 160 14.11 -12.28 -2.33
N VAL A 161 13.89 -13.60 -2.28
CA VAL A 161 14.49 -14.47 -1.26
C VAL A 161 15.91 -14.86 -1.67
N HIS A 162 16.86 -14.63 -0.77
CA HIS A 162 18.23 -15.15 -0.87
C HIS A 162 18.33 -16.53 -0.22
N TYR A 163 18.90 -17.48 -0.96
CA TYR A 163 19.18 -18.84 -0.53
C TYR A 163 20.68 -19.13 -0.56
N THR A 164 21.14 -19.91 0.42
CA THR A 164 22.54 -20.34 0.58
C THR A 164 22.67 -21.86 0.55
N ILE A 165 23.84 -22.34 0.13
CA ILE A 165 24.18 -23.74 -0.05
C ILE A 165 25.55 -23.99 0.61
N ASP A 166 25.59 -24.67 1.75
CA ASP A 166 26.85 -25.01 2.42
C ASP A 166 27.76 -25.84 1.49
N SER A 167 27.18 -26.90 0.92
CA SER A 167 27.81 -27.79 -0.05
C SER A 167 26.77 -28.46 -0.97
N ALA A 168 27.14 -28.62 -2.24
CA ALA A 168 26.46 -29.48 -3.20
C ALA A 168 27.49 -30.24 -4.05
N ASN A 169 27.09 -31.38 -4.61
CA ASN A 169 27.87 -32.11 -5.61
C ASN A 169 27.00 -32.25 -6.86
N ILE A 170 27.48 -31.76 -7.99
CA ILE A 170 26.78 -31.70 -9.27
C ILE A 170 27.55 -32.60 -10.24
N ASN A 171 26.87 -33.58 -10.84
CA ASN A 171 27.46 -34.42 -11.90
C ASN A 171 27.06 -33.85 -13.26
N PHE A 172 28.04 -33.75 -14.15
CA PHE A 172 27.85 -33.42 -15.55
C PHE A 172 27.91 -34.75 -16.32
N GLU A 173 26.81 -35.08 -16.96
CA GLU A 173 26.50 -36.36 -17.61
C GLU A 173 26.27 -36.11 -19.11
N ASP A 174 26.36 -37.15 -19.94
CA ASP A 174 25.99 -37.04 -21.36
C ASP A 174 24.52 -36.57 -21.49
N GLY A 175 24.34 -35.44 -22.16
CA GLY A 175 23.05 -34.77 -22.34
C GLY A 175 22.36 -34.25 -21.07
N ALA A 176 23.02 -34.21 -19.90
CA ALA A 176 22.37 -33.78 -18.65
C ALA A 176 23.33 -33.19 -17.59
N ILE A 177 22.80 -32.26 -16.78
CA ILE A 177 23.44 -31.79 -15.55
C ILE A 177 22.57 -32.24 -14.38
N ASN A 178 23.13 -33.11 -13.53
CA ASN A 178 22.46 -33.71 -12.39
C ASN A 178 22.88 -32.98 -11.10
N PHE A 179 21.91 -32.33 -10.46
CA PHE A 179 22.15 -31.55 -9.24
C PHE A 179 22.08 -32.42 -7.97
N ASN A 180 21.75 -33.71 -8.10
CA ASN A 180 21.42 -34.62 -7.01
C ASN A 180 20.38 -33.98 -6.07
N THR A 181 20.54 -34.12 -4.76
CA THR A 181 19.77 -33.38 -3.76
C THR A 181 20.64 -32.30 -3.11
N ILE A 182 20.27 -31.05 -3.30
CA ILE A 182 20.91 -29.86 -2.72
C ILE A 182 20.07 -29.39 -1.54
N VAL A 183 20.71 -29.13 -0.40
CA VAL A 183 20.07 -28.42 0.73
C VAL A 183 20.23 -26.92 0.54
N LEU A 184 19.11 -26.21 0.47
CA LEU A 184 19.04 -24.75 0.55
C LEU A 184 18.79 -24.30 1.98
N LYS A 185 19.32 -23.12 2.35
CA LYS A 185 18.96 -22.38 3.55
C LYS A 185 18.54 -20.96 3.22
N ASP A 186 17.48 -20.46 3.84
CA ASP A 186 17.04 -19.07 3.70
C ASP A 186 17.76 -18.11 4.67
N ALA A 187 17.47 -16.82 4.58
CA ALA A 187 17.99 -15.79 5.48
C ALA A 187 17.54 -15.90 6.95
N LEU A 188 16.62 -16.83 7.27
CA LEU A 188 16.18 -17.16 8.63
C LEU A 188 16.81 -18.47 9.13
N ASN A 189 17.71 -19.09 8.35
CA ASN A 189 18.32 -20.40 8.58
C ASN A 189 17.29 -21.55 8.70
N ASN A 190 16.12 -21.40 8.08
CA ASN A 190 15.29 -22.56 7.74
C ASN A 190 15.96 -23.38 6.63
N SER A 191 15.38 -24.52 6.23
CA SER A 191 15.93 -25.34 5.16
C SER A 191 14.89 -25.93 4.21
N GLY A 192 15.32 -26.12 2.97
CA GLY A 192 14.58 -26.87 1.94
C GLY A 192 15.53 -27.75 1.13
N THR A 193 14.98 -28.67 0.35
CA THR A 193 15.73 -29.54 -0.56
C THR A 193 15.29 -29.29 -2.01
N VAL A 194 16.26 -29.09 -2.91
CA VAL A 194 16.06 -29.13 -4.36
C VAL A 194 16.64 -30.44 -4.86
N THR A 195 15.89 -31.19 -5.66
CA THR A 195 16.35 -32.38 -6.36
C THR A 195 16.01 -32.25 -7.84
N GLY A 196 16.93 -32.58 -8.76
CA GLY A 196 16.60 -32.55 -10.19
C GLY A 196 17.75 -32.69 -11.17
N LYS A 197 17.37 -32.79 -12.46
CA LYS A 197 18.27 -32.74 -13.61
C LYS A 197 17.86 -31.65 -14.60
N LEU A 198 18.86 -31.03 -15.21
CA LEU A 198 18.70 -30.19 -16.39
C LEU A 198 19.22 -30.98 -17.61
N TYR A 199 18.31 -31.41 -18.49
CA TYR A 199 18.68 -32.03 -19.75
C TYR A 199 19.04 -30.94 -20.78
N GLN A 200 20.06 -31.17 -21.59
CA GLN A 200 20.62 -30.22 -22.55
C GLN A 200 21.35 -30.97 -23.68
N ARG A 201 21.58 -30.34 -24.84
CA ARG A 201 22.54 -30.81 -25.84
C ARG A 201 23.34 -29.62 -26.39
N GLY A 202 24.66 -29.63 -26.25
CA GLY A 202 25.51 -28.51 -26.68
C GLY A 202 25.16 -27.17 -26.00
N LEU A 203 24.67 -27.21 -24.76
CA LEU A 203 24.08 -26.07 -24.04
C LEU A 203 22.85 -25.43 -24.72
N ALA A 204 22.09 -26.22 -25.49
CA ALA A 204 20.82 -25.83 -26.10
C ALA A 204 19.72 -26.89 -25.89
N ASN A 205 18.48 -26.57 -26.28
CA ASN A 205 17.30 -27.44 -26.19
C ASN A 205 17.03 -27.89 -24.74
N PHE A 206 16.95 -26.95 -23.81
CA PHE A 206 16.86 -27.25 -22.39
C PHE A 206 15.54 -27.95 -22.04
N LYS A 207 15.62 -28.95 -21.18
CA LYS A 207 14.47 -29.57 -20.51
C LYS A 207 14.74 -29.69 -19.02
N TYR A 208 13.85 -29.09 -18.25
CA TYR A 208 13.89 -29.04 -16.80
C TYR A 208 13.21 -30.27 -16.20
N ASP A 209 13.77 -30.81 -15.12
CA ASP A 209 13.12 -31.80 -14.28
C ASP A 209 13.57 -31.60 -12.82
N PHE A 210 12.94 -30.64 -12.15
CA PHE A 210 13.24 -30.26 -10.77
C PHE A 210 12.03 -30.41 -9.84
N ASP A 211 12.30 -30.85 -8.62
CA ASP A 211 11.38 -30.89 -7.49
C ASP A 211 12.02 -30.19 -6.29
N VAL A 212 11.24 -29.39 -5.57
CA VAL A 212 11.67 -28.64 -4.38
C VAL A 212 10.71 -28.92 -3.25
N ALA A 213 11.23 -29.19 -2.06
CA ALA A 213 10.42 -29.47 -0.87
C ALA A 213 10.95 -28.72 0.36
N THR A 214 10.05 -28.19 1.18
CA THR A 214 10.36 -27.66 2.52
C THR A 214 9.17 -27.81 3.47
N SER A 215 9.47 -28.01 4.75
CA SER A 215 8.50 -28.02 5.86
C SER A 215 8.27 -26.64 6.50
N ASN A 216 9.19 -25.70 6.30
CA ASN A 216 9.12 -24.30 6.74
C ASN A 216 10.25 -23.55 6.03
N MET A 217 9.97 -22.53 5.23
CA MET A 217 10.97 -21.64 4.64
C MET A 217 10.35 -20.31 4.23
N LEU A 218 11.15 -19.26 4.17
CA LEU A 218 10.81 -17.99 3.54
C LEU A 218 10.62 -18.22 2.03
N LEU A 219 9.39 -18.01 1.53
CA LEU A 219 9.02 -18.22 0.13
C LEU A 219 8.90 -16.89 -0.64
N LEU A 220 8.68 -15.79 0.07
CA LEU A 220 8.51 -14.43 -0.47
C LEU A 220 9.08 -13.42 0.54
N ASP A 221 9.83 -12.40 0.08
CA ASP A 221 10.26 -11.25 0.89
C ASP A 221 10.32 -9.94 0.07
N THR A 222 9.26 -9.69 -0.71
CA THR A 222 9.16 -8.56 -1.65
C THR A 222 8.66 -7.27 -1.00
N LYS A 223 9.07 -6.12 -1.55
CA LYS A 223 8.62 -4.77 -1.14
C LYS A 223 7.82 -4.12 -2.29
N PRO A 224 7.10 -3.00 -2.07
CA PRO A 224 6.30 -2.34 -3.12
C PRO A 224 7.08 -1.92 -4.38
N LYS A 225 8.41 -1.78 -4.26
CA LYS A 225 9.32 -1.46 -5.37
C LYS A 225 9.75 -2.67 -6.20
N ASP A 226 9.51 -3.89 -5.70
CA ASP A 226 9.93 -5.16 -6.32
C ASP A 226 8.79 -5.78 -7.13
N ASN A 227 7.54 -5.53 -6.73
CA ASN A 227 6.33 -5.88 -7.46
C ASN A 227 5.20 -4.91 -7.05
N SER A 228 4.49 -4.36 -8.04
CA SER A 228 3.41 -3.38 -7.83
C SER A 228 2.07 -4.00 -7.48
N MET A 229 1.74 -5.19 -8.00
CA MET A 229 0.45 -5.86 -7.78
C MET A 229 0.34 -6.49 -6.39
N PHE A 230 1.42 -7.15 -5.93
CA PHE A 230 1.48 -7.78 -4.61
C PHE A 230 2.89 -7.71 -4.03
N TYR A 231 3.00 -7.60 -2.71
CA TYR A 231 4.29 -7.64 -2.02
C TYR A 231 4.14 -8.10 -0.57
N GLY A 232 5.23 -8.56 0.03
CA GLY A 232 5.29 -8.87 1.46
C GLY A 232 6.16 -10.07 1.78
N ARG A 233 5.94 -10.63 2.98
CA ARG A 233 6.71 -11.73 3.55
C ARG A 233 5.82 -12.95 3.75
N ALA A 234 6.22 -14.09 3.19
CA ALA A 234 5.52 -15.37 3.36
C ALA A 234 6.48 -16.47 3.81
N ILE A 235 6.13 -17.17 4.90
CA ILE A 235 6.87 -18.31 5.45
C ILE A 235 5.94 -19.53 5.46
N GLY A 236 6.32 -20.58 4.73
CA GLY A 236 5.44 -21.72 4.46
C GLY A 236 6.17 -23.04 4.33
N LYS A 237 5.41 -24.14 4.44
CA LYS A 237 5.77 -25.42 3.85
C LYS A 237 5.40 -25.38 2.37
N ALA A 238 6.23 -25.97 1.50
CA ALA A 238 5.99 -25.95 0.07
C ALA A 238 6.51 -27.21 -0.62
N ARG A 239 5.84 -27.56 -1.72
CA ARG A 239 6.30 -28.49 -2.75
C ARG A 239 6.18 -27.79 -4.09
N LEU A 240 7.31 -27.52 -4.74
CA LEU A 240 7.36 -26.98 -6.08
C LEU A 240 7.87 -28.05 -7.04
N THR A 241 7.30 -28.10 -8.23
CA THR A 241 7.73 -28.92 -9.35
C THR A 241 7.98 -27.98 -10.52
N PHE A 242 9.09 -28.14 -11.23
CA PHE A 242 9.41 -27.36 -12.42
C PHE A 242 9.96 -28.30 -13.50
N LYS A 243 9.10 -28.64 -14.47
CA LYS A 243 9.33 -29.74 -15.40
C LYS A 243 8.89 -29.38 -16.81
N GLY A 244 9.58 -29.93 -17.81
CA GLY A 244 9.24 -29.76 -19.24
C GLY A 244 10.35 -29.11 -20.07
N PRO A 245 10.25 -29.14 -21.41
CA PRO A 245 11.16 -28.43 -22.29
C PRO A 245 10.99 -26.91 -22.18
N GLU A 246 11.99 -26.13 -22.60
CA GLU A 246 11.98 -24.66 -22.65
C GLU A 246 10.77 -24.04 -23.38
N ASN A 247 10.07 -24.81 -24.23
CA ASN A 247 8.89 -24.38 -24.99
C ASN A 247 7.53 -24.90 -24.46
N ASP A 248 7.52 -25.72 -23.40
CA ASP A 248 6.33 -26.20 -22.65
C ASP A 248 6.75 -26.47 -21.19
N MET A 249 7.22 -25.42 -20.53
CA MET A 249 7.63 -25.44 -19.13
C MET A 249 6.39 -25.46 -18.23
N ARG A 250 6.43 -26.23 -17.15
CA ARG A 250 5.31 -26.38 -16.22
C ARG A 250 5.79 -26.24 -14.78
N LEU A 251 5.22 -25.26 -14.07
CA LEU A 251 5.47 -25.03 -12.66
C LEU A 251 4.22 -25.38 -11.85
N GLY A 252 4.31 -26.41 -11.01
CA GLY A 252 3.27 -26.75 -10.03
C GLY A 252 3.74 -26.42 -8.62
N LEU A 253 2.98 -25.66 -7.83
CA LEU A 253 3.31 -25.32 -6.44
C LEU A 253 2.15 -25.66 -5.50
N GLU A 254 2.37 -26.58 -4.55
CA GLU A 254 1.54 -26.69 -3.33
C GLU A 254 2.23 -25.89 -2.22
N ALA A 255 1.54 -24.94 -1.57
CA ALA A 255 2.11 -24.18 -0.45
C ALA A 255 1.08 -23.89 0.65
N GLU A 256 1.52 -23.91 1.91
CA GLU A 256 0.69 -23.59 3.08
C GLU A 256 1.50 -22.79 4.10
N VAL A 257 0.90 -21.74 4.65
CA VAL A 257 1.56 -20.85 5.61
C VAL A 257 1.85 -21.57 6.94
N THR A 258 3.10 -21.52 7.40
CA THR A 258 3.57 -22.21 8.61
C THR A 258 3.99 -21.27 9.73
N ASP A 259 4.34 -20.02 9.41
CA ASP A 259 4.67 -18.97 10.37
C ASP A 259 4.09 -17.61 9.92
N THR A 260 4.16 -16.63 10.83
CA THR A 260 3.67 -15.26 10.71
C THR A 260 4.04 -14.65 9.36
N SER A 261 3.02 -14.49 8.51
CA SER A 261 3.15 -14.05 7.13
C SER A 261 2.23 -12.85 6.88
N ALA A 262 2.70 -11.87 6.10
CA ALA A 262 1.96 -10.66 5.79
C ALA A 262 2.15 -10.33 4.31
N VAL A 263 1.06 -10.38 3.53
CA VAL A 263 1.07 -10.11 2.09
C VAL A 263 0.05 -9.02 1.77
N ALA A 264 0.51 -7.97 1.10
CA ALA A 264 -0.33 -6.91 0.56
C ALA A 264 -0.66 -7.15 -0.91
N ILE A 265 -1.88 -6.81 -1.32
CA ILE A 265 -2.40 -6.91 -2.69
C ILE A 265 -3.05 -5.57 -3.05
N ARG A 266 -2.74 -5.02 -4.23
CA ARG A 266 -3.38 -3.79 -4.76
C ARG A 266 -4.50 -4.16 -5.72
N THR A 267 -5.65 -3.49 -5.60
CA THR A 267 -6.79 -3.67 -6.52
C THR A 267 -6.91 -2.55 -7.55
N ASN A 268 -6.12 -1.49 -7.38
CA ASN A 268 -6.18 -0.20 -8.06
C ASN A 268 -4.99 0.04 -9.01
N THR A 269 -4.43 -1.01 -9.62
CA THR A 269 -3.37 -0.86 -10.63
C THR A 269 -3.94 -0.27 -11.92
N THR A 270 -3.91 1.07 -12.02
CA THR A 270 -4.33 1.85 -13.20
C THR A 270 -3.45 1.61 -14.43
N ASP A 271 -2.42 0.78 -14.32
CA ASP A 271 -1.54 0.34 -15.39
C ASP A 271 -2.29 -0.54 -16.40
N GLN A 272 -2.96 0.15 -17.33
CA GLN A 272 -3.54 -0.37 -18.55
C GLN A 272 -2.58 -1.34 -19.27
N GLY A 273 -2.89 -2.64 -19.23
CA GLY A 273 -2.43 -3.58 -20.24
C GLY A 273 -0.91 -3.67 -20.44
N SER A 274 -0.10 -3.51 -19.39
CA SER A 274 1.20 -4.18 -19.42
C SER A 274 0.93 -5.67 -19.44
N ASP A 275 1.29 -6.34 -20.53
CA ASP A 275 1.50 -7.78 -20.46
C ASP A 275 2.47 -8.04 -19.29
N VAL A 276 2.08 -8.91 -18.37
CA VAL A 276 2.95 -9.30 -17.28
C VAL A 276 3.89 -10.34 -17.86
N ASP A 277 5.11 -9.91 -18.17
CA ASP A 277 6.21 -10.75 -18.65
C ASP A 277 6.57 -11.78 -17.57
N TYR A 278 5.83 -12.90 -17.53
CA TYR A 278 5.98 -14.01 -16.60
C TYR A 278 7.21 -14.87 -16.97
N ILE A 279 8.38 -14.22 -17.00
CA ILE A 279 9.71 -14.72 -17.37
C ILE A 279 9.94 -14.79 -18.88
N VAL A 280 10.53 -13.73 -19.44
CA VAL A 280 11.14 -13.72 -20.77
C VAL A 280 12.59 -14.22 -20.68
N PHE A 281 12.82 -15.48 -21.06
CA PHE A 281 14.17 -16.01 -21.26
C PHE A 281 14.78 -15.41 -22.53
N LYS A 282 15.95 -14.76 -22.42
CA LYS A 282 16.69 -14.30 -23.61
C LYS A 282 17.56 -15.43 -24.17
N GLN A 283 17.37 -15.72 -25.45
CA GLN A 283 18.34 -16.46 -26.24
C GLN A 283 19.51 -15.50 -26.59
N TYR A 284 20.71 -15.81 -26.13
CA TYR A 284 21.92 -15.07 -26.53
C TYR A 284 22.31 -15.46 -27.97
N GLY A 285 22.74 -14.48 -28.77
CA GLY A 285 23.26 -14.72 -30.13
C GLY A 285 22.74 -13.80 -31.24
N THR A 286 21.66 -13.04 -31.00
CA THR A 286 21.05 -12.18 -32.04
C THR A 286 20.68 -10.79 -31.52
N GLU A 287 20.78 -9.79 -32.40
CA GLU A 287 20.32 -8.42 -32.16
C GLU A 287 18.82 -8.38 -31.86
N ILE A 288 18.41 -7.61 -30.84
CA ILE A 288 17.02 -7.58 -30.37
C ILE A 288 16.16 -6.77 -31.35
N LYS A 289 15.59 -7.47 -32.33
CA LYS A 289 14.29 -7.07 -32.88
C LYS A 289 13.25 -7.28 -31.78
N SER A 290 12.57 -6.21 -31.37
CA SER A 290 11.46 -6.28 -30.41
C SER A 290 10.24 -6.89 -31.09
N ASP A 291 10.28 -8.20 -31.30
CA ASP A 291 9.10 -8.96 -31.69
C ASP A 291 8.29 -9.26 -30.43
N ASN A 292 7.19 -8.53 -30.23
CA ASN A 292 6.31 -8.65 -29.06
C ASN A 292 5.46 -9.95 -29.10
N ASN A 293 6.03 -11.04 -29.63
CA ASN A 293 5.45 -12.37 -29.80
C ASN A 293 6.21 -13.45 -29.03
N LEU A 294 7.08 -13.09 -28.08
CA LEU A 294 7.67 -14.01 -27.09
C LEU A 294 6.60 -14.50 -26.10
N ARG A 295 5.68 -15.32 -26.62
CA ARG A 295 4.62 -16.00 -25.89
C ARG A 295 5.21 -16.70 -24.67
N ASN A 296 4.59 -16.47 -23.51
CA ASN A 296 4.86 -17.22 -22.29
C ASN A 296 4.86 -18.73 -22.62
N GLN A 297 6.00 -19.38 -22.44
CA GLN A 297 6.16 -20.84 -22.63
C GLN A 297 6.05 -21.60 -21.31
N LEU A 298 5.69 -20.88 -20.24
CA LEU A 298 5.46 -21.37 -18.89
C LEU A 298 3.97 -21.48 -18.60
N SER A 299 3.51 -22.67 -18.21
CA SER A 299 2.22 -22.87 -17.53
C SER A 299 2.44 -23.02 -16.03
N VAL A 300 1.60 -22.37 -15.23
CA VAL A 300 1.70 -22.34 -13.76
C VAL A 300 0.41 -22.83 -13.13
N ASP A 301 0.51 -23.69 -12.11
CA ASP A 301 -0.60 -24.18 -11.29
C ASP A 301 -0.21 -24.06 -9.80
N LEU A 302 -0.92 -23.24 -9.03
CA LEU A 302 -0.64 -22.97 -7.62
C LEU A 302 -1.83 -23.44 -6.75
N ASP A 303 -1.59 -24.29 -5.75
CA ASP A 303 -2.51 -24.60 -4.66
C ASP A 303 -2.01 -23.95 -3.37
N LEU A 304 -2.53 -22.76 -3.08
CA LEU A 304 -2.11 -21.94 -1.94
C LEU A 304 -3.10 -22.07 -0.78
N ARG A 305 -2.60 -22.29 0.43
CA ARG A 305 -3.40 -22.47 1.65
C ARG A 305 -3.01 -21.45 2.72
N ALA A 306 -3.94 -20.55 3.01
CA ALA A 306 -3.84 -19.59 4.09
C ALA A 306 -4.54 -20.13 5.35
N ASN A 307 -4.01 -19.75 6.52
CA ASN A 307 -4.58 -19.99 7.84
C ASN A 307 -4.35 -18.75 8.70
N ASN A 308 -4.79 -18.76 9.95
CA ASN A 308 -4.73 -17.62 10.88
C ASN A 308 -3.33 -17.06 11.21
N LYS A 309 -2.24 -17.61 10.66
CA LYS A 309 -0.88 -17.01 10.66
C LYS A 309 -0.63 -16.06 9.50
N ALA A 310 -1.53 -16.00 8.52
CA ALA A 310 -1.45 -15.15 7.34
C ALA A 310 -2.34 -13.91 7.51
N GLN A 311 -1.72 -12.73 7.56
CA GLN A 311 -2.39 -11.45 7.33
C GLN A 311 -2.38 -11.15 5.82
N VAL A 312 -3.55 -10.81 5.29
CA VAL A 312 -3.72 -10.31 3.92
C VAL A 312 -4.19 -8.86 3.99
N SER A 313 -3.40 -7.95 3.45
CA SER A 313 -3.72 -6.52 3.37
C SER A 313 -4.20 -6.17 1.97
N VAL A 314 -5.50 -5.96 1.79
CA VAL A 314 -6.06 -5.52 0.49
C VAL A 314 -6.08 -3.99 0.46
N ILE A 315 -5.30 -3.41 -0.45
CA ILE A 315 -5.21 -1.97 -0.68
C ILE A 315 -6.21 -1.61 -1.79
N LEU A 316 -7.26 -0.86 -1.40
CA LEU A 316 -8.32 -0.44 -2.30
C LEU A 316 -8.00 0.91 -2.96
N ASP A 317 -7.38 1.82 -2.21
CA ASP A 317 -6.85 3.09 -2.72
C ASP A 317 -5.64 3.57 -1.91
N ASP A 318 -4.50 3.69 -2.59
CA ASP A 318 -3.25 4.21 -2.04
C ASP A 318 -3.31 5.69 -1.62
N LEU A 319 -4.11 6.51 -2.31
CA LEU A 319 -4.15 7.95 -2.09
C LEU A 319 -4.96 8.31 -0.83
N THR A 320 -6.10 7.66 -0.62
CA THR A 320 -6.88 7.79 0.62
C THR A 320 -6.39 6.87 1.73
N GLY A 321 -5.55 5.87 1.41
CA GLY A 321 -5.06 4.88 2.37
C GLY A 321 -6.15 3.90 2.81
N ASP A 322 -7.08 3.58 1.93
CA ASP A 322 -8.18 2.66 2.23
C ASP A 322 -7.70 1.21 2.10
N VAL A 323 -7.65 0.51 3.22
CA VAL A 323 -7.01 -0.81 3.36
C VAL A 323 -7.86 -1.71 4.26
N ILE A 324 -8.06 -2.96 3.81
CA ILE A 324 -8.61 -4.05 4.62
C ILE A 324 -7.43 -4.92 5.06
N ASP A 325 -7.06 -4.85 6.34
CA ASP A 325 -6.11 -5.76 6.98
C ASP A 325 -6.89 -6.95 7.56
N ALA A 326 -6.86 -8.11 6.89
CA ALA A 326 -7.61 -9.31 7.28
C ALA A 326 -6.70 -10.44 7.76
N VAL A 327 -7.18 -11.24 8.70
CA VAL A 327 -6.61 -12.54 9.10
C VAL A 327 -7.72 -13.60 9.01
N GLY A 328 -7.37 -14.80 8.56
CA GLY A 328 -8.34 -15.86 8.30
C GLY A 328 -7.75 -17.03 7.52
N GLU A 329 -8.62 -17.92 7.05
CA GLU A 329 -8.25 -19.18 6.39
C GLU A 329 -8.86 -19.33 4.99
N GLY A 330 -8.18 -20.08 4.12
CA GLY A 330 -8.70 -20.32 2.78
C GLY A 330 -7.78 -21.15 1.90
N ARG A 331 -8.35 -21.64 0.79
CA ARG A 331 -7.63 -22.32 -0.28
C ARG A 331 -7.85 -21.56 -1.57
N LEU A 332 -6.76 -21.22 -2.25
CA LEU A 332 -6.75 -20.44 -3.48
C LEU A 332 -5.98 -21.22 -4.55
N GLN A 333 -6.70 -21.60 -5.60
CA GLN A 333 -6.16 -22.30 -6.77
C GLN A 333 -5.96 -21.31 -7.90
N ILE A 334 -4.73 -21.15 -8.37
CA ILE A 334 -4.36 -20.19 -9.41
C ILE A 334 -3.76 -20.94 -10.59
N LYS A 335 -4.31 -20.73 -11.79
CA LYS A 335 -3.81 -21.34 -13.03
C LYS A 335 -3.48 -20.25 -14.05
N ILE A 336 -2.22 -20.15 -14.43
CA ILE A 336 -1.71 -19.26 -15.47
C ILE A 336 -1.28 -20.15 -16.65
N PRO A 337 -2.12 -20.39 -17.66
CA PRO A 337 -1.71 -21.20 -18.79
C PRO A 337 -0.70 -20.43 -19.67
N ALA A 338 0.23 -21.13 -20.31
CA ALA A 338 1.15 -20.55 -21.29
C ALA A 338 0.44 -19.75 -22.41
N LYS A 339 -0.81 -20.11 -22.72
CA LYS A 339 -1.69 -19.39 -23.66
C LYS A 339 -3.11 -19.34 -23.11
N GLY A 340 -3.71 -18.15 -23.12
CA GLY A 340 -5.05 -17.90 -22.58
C GLY A 340 -5.01 -17.09 -21.29
N SER A 341 -6.18 -16.88 -20.68
CA SER A 341 -6.31 -16.04 -19.48
C SER A 341 -5.90 -16.78 -18.20
N MET A 342 -5.27 -16.05 -17.28
CA MET A 342 -5.13 -16.45 -15.89
C MET A 342 -6.50 -16.72 -15.26
N THR A 343 -6.58 -17.76 -14.43
CA THR A 343 -7.76 -18.07 -13.61
C THR A 343 -7.39 -18.24 -12.15
N MET A 344 -8.32 -17.85 -11.28
CA MET A 344 -8.20 -17.90 -9.83
C MET A 344 -9.54 -18.37 -9.25
N ASN A 345 -9.51 -19.47 -8.51
CA ASN A 345 -10.67 -20.10 -7.88
C ASN A 345 -10.39 -20.31 -6.39
N GLY A 346 -11.27 -19.83 -5.52
CA GLY A 346 -11.11 -20.06 -4.09
C GLY A 346 -11.89 -19.07 -3.23
N ARG A 347 -11.91 -19.34 -1.93
CA ARG A 347 -12.48 -18.45 -0.92
C ARG A 347 -11.49 -18.31 0.23
N TYR A 348 -11.29 -17.06 0.66
CA TYR A 348 -10.62 -16.69 1.90
C TYR A 348 -11.71 -16.24 2.88
N ASN A 349 -11.94 -17.02 3.93
CA ASN A 349 -12.83 -16.69 5.04
C ASN A 349 -12.06 -15.79 6.01
N ILE A 350 -12.67 -14.71 6.48
CA ILE A 350 -12.02 -13.73 7.35
C ILE A 350 -12.51 -13.92 8.79
N ASP A 351 -11.60 -14.32 9.68
CA ASP A 351 -11.86 -14.51 11.11
C ASP A 351 -11.94 -13.17 11.85
N GLY A 352 -11.12 -12.20 11.43
CA GLY A 352 -11.02 -10.88 12.03
C GLY A 352 -10.00 -9.99 11.31
N GLY A 353 -9.78 -8.79 11.83
CA GLY A 353 -8.91 -7.79 11.20
C GLY A 353 -9.43 -6.37 11.39
N ARG A 354 -9.00 -5.44 10.54
CA ARG A 354 -9.49 -4.05 10.50
C ARG A 354 -9.72 -3.55 9.09
N TYR A 355 -10.72 -2.68 8.93
CA TYR A 355 -10.89 -1.84 7.76
C TYR A 355 -10.56 -0.39 8.12
N ALA A 356 -9.63 0.22 7.39
CA ALA A 356 -9.07 1.54 7.68
C ALA A 356 -9.83 2.69 7.00
N PHE A 357 -11.17 2.60 7.01
CA PHE A 357 -12.12 3.42 6.25
C PHE A 357 -11.80 4.92 6.26
N ASN A 358 -11.71 5.52 5.07
CA ASN A 358 -11.54 6.96 4.89
C ASN A 358 -12.82 7.63 4.37
N PHE A 359 -13.51 8.37 5.24
CA PHE A 359 -14.71 9.11 4.85
C PHE A 359 -14.35 10.41 4.10
N GLN A 360 -14.56 10.39 2.78
CA GLN A 360 -14.40 11.51 1.85
C GLN A 360 -13.04 12.24 1.94
N SER A 361 -11.95 11.52 2.23
CA SER A 361 -10.58 12.05 2.40
C SER A 361 -10.34 12.91 3.65
N PHE A 362 -11.32 13.10 4.54
CA PHE A 362 -11.19 13.98 5.70
C PHE A 362 -11.01 13.24 7.03
N ILE A 363 -11.68 12.09 7.21
CA ILE A 363 -11.74 11.38 8.50
C ILE A 363 -11.51 9.89 8.26
N ARG A 364 -10.36 9.41 8.73
CA ARG A 364 -10.03 7.98 8.79
C ARG A 364 -10.44 7.41 10.15
N LYS A 365 -11.28 6.37 10.18
CA LYS A 365 -11.61 5.63 11.40
C LYS A 365 -11.32 4.14 11.20
N PRO A 366 -10.72 3.45 12.20
CA PRO A 366 -10.67 2.00 12.18
C PRO A 366 -12.09 1.44 12.43
N PHE A 367 -12.50 0.51 11.58
CA PHE A 367 -13.60 -0.42 11.86
C PHE A 367 -12.96 -1.79 12.12
N ASP A 368 -13.30 -2.46 13.21
CA ASP A 368 -12.83 -3.83 13.45
C ASP A 368 -13.73 -4.82 12.69
N LEU A 369 -13.15 -5.82 12.02
CA LEU A 369 -13.90 -6.78 11.20
C LEU A 369 -14.70 -7.73 12.09
N LYS A 370 -15.99 -7.91 11.80
CA LYS A 370 -16.94 -8.62 12.65
C LYS A 370 -16.71 -10.13 12.60
N ALA A 371 -16.01 -10.66 13.61
CA ALA A 371 -15.76 -12.09 13.76
C ALA A 371 -17.07 -12.91 13.69
N ASN A 372 -17.01 -14.07 13.03
CA ASN A 372 -18.15 -14.99 12.80
C ASN A 372 -19.32 -14.43 11.96
N ALA A 373 -19.20 -13.25 11.34
CA ALA A 373 -20.26 -12.71 10.47
C ALA A 373 -20.35 -13.40 9.08
N GLY A 374 -19.57 -14.46 8.85
CA GLY A 374 -19.43 -15.08 7.53
C GLY A 374 -18.76 -14.13 6.54
N ASN A 375 -17.69 -13.47 6.97
CA ASN A 375 -16.90 -12.55 6.15
C ASN A 375 -16.00 -13.33 5.18
N TYR A 376 -15.91 -12.92 3.93
CA TYR A 376 -15.06 -13.58 2.93
C TYR A 376 -14.67 -12.68 1.74
N ILE A 377 -13.63 -13.10 1.03
CA ILE A 377 -13.34 -12.73 -0.36
C ILE A 377 -13.30 -14.01 -1.20
N GLU A 378 -13.91 -14.01 -2.38
CA GLU A 378 -14.11 -15.19 -3.22
C GLU A 378 -13.86 -14.92 -4.70
N TRP A 379 -13.14 -15.84 -5.34
CA TRP A 379 -12.80 -15.82 -6.76
C TRP A 379 -13.40 -17.04 -7.47
N LYS A 380 -13.95 -16.82 -8.67
CA LYS A 380 -14.69 -17.80 -9.47
C LYS A 380 -14.29 -17.75 -10.95
N GLY A 381 -12.98 -17.75 -11.22
CA GLY A 381 -12.42 -17.69 -12.56
C GLY A 381 -11.57 -16.45 -12.77
N ASN A 382 -12.17 -15.31 -13.09
CA ASN A 382 -11.41 -14.08 -13.34
C ASN A 382 -10.76 -13.54 -12.03
N PRO A 383 -9.42 -13.41 -11.93
CA PRO A 383 -8.75 -12.90 -10.74
C PRO A 383 -9.14 -11.45 -10.38
N TYR A 384 -9.54 -10.64 -11.37
CA TYR A 384 -9.94 -9.24 -11.19
C TYR A 384 -11.42 -9.05 -10.83
N ASP A 385 -12.23 -10.13 -10.87
CA ASP A 385 -13.69 -10.08 -10.63
C ASP A 385 -14.09 -10.65 -9.25
N ALA A 386 -13.19 -10.55 -8.28
CA ALA A 386 -13.38 -11.04 -6.92
C ALA A 386 -14.66 -10.44 -6.28
N THR A 387 -15.45 -11.29 -5.63
CA THR A 387 -16.60 -10.87 -4.82
C THR A 387 -16.24 -10.90 -3.34
N LEU A 388 -16.56 -9.84 -2.60
CA LEU A 388 -16.42 -9.80 -1.14
C LEU A 388 -17.77 -9.71 -0.43
N LYS A 389 -17.77 -10.15 0.82
CA LYS A 389 -18.78 -9.79 1.82
C LYS A 389 -18.07 -9.62 3.16
N VAL A 390 -18.01 -8.40 3.68
CA VAL A 390 -17.28 -8.05 4.91
C VAL A 390 -18.14 -7.11 5.75
N ASP A 391 -18.62 -7.61 6.89
CA ASP A 391 -19.23 -6.80 7.93
C ASP A 391 -18.13 -6.27 8.87
N ALA A 392 -18.05 -4.95 9.04
CA ALA A 392 -17.06 -4.26 9.88
C ALA A 392 -17.76 -3.27 10.85
N VAL A 393 -17.21 -3.06 12.05
CA VAL A 393 -17.89 -2.31 13.13
C VAL A 393 -17.04 -1.16 13.65
N TYR A 394 -17.65 0.03 13.76
CA TYR A 394 -17.13 1.18 14.50
C TYR A 394 -18.01 1.45 15.73
N THR A 395 -17.38 1.55 16.90
CA THR A 395 -18.08 1.86 18.17
C THR A 395 -18.08 3.36 18.44
N ALA A 396 -19.25 3.99 18.36
CA ALA A 396 -19.45 5.34 18.86
C ALA A 396 -19.74 5.28 20.38
N GLU A 397 -18.79 5.72 21.20
CA GLU A 397 -18.92 5.69 22.66
C GLU A 397 -19.87 6.76 23.21
N LYS A 398 -20.63 6.42 24.26
CA LYS A 398 -21.33 7.38 25.15
C LYS A 398 -22.30 8.33 24.43
N VAL A 399 -22.88 7.87 23.33
CA VAL A 399 -23.92 8.52 22.52
C VAL A 399 -25.21 8.67 23.34
N SER A 400 -25.93 9.79 23.18
CA SER A 400 -27.22 10.04 23.84
C SER A 400 -28.39 9.77 22.88
N MET A 401 -29.39 9.00 23.31
CA MET A 401 -30.58 8.72 22.50
C MET A 401 -31.53 9.93 22.37
N THR A 402 -31.43 10.90 23.27
CA THR A 402 -32.17 12.18 23.21
C THR A 402 -32.03 12.89 21.87
N ASP A 403 -30.84 12.81 21.29
CA ASP A 403 -30.42 13.66 20.16
C ASP A 403 -30.99 13.14 18.83
N LEU A 404 -31.39 11.86 18.80
CA LEU A 404 -31.92 11.15 17.65
C LEU A 404 -33.36 11.55 17.33
N LEU A 405 -34.23 11.73 18.33
CA LEU A 405 -35.67 11.97 18.10
C LEU A 405 -36.01 13.43 17.80
N GLY A 406 -35.26 14.40 18.32
CA GLY A 406 -35.68 15.80 18.35
C GLY A 406 -37.06 15.97 19.02
N ASN A 407 -37.83 16.97 18.58
CA ASN A 407 -39.23 17.17 19.03
C ASN A 407 -40.25 16.33 18.23
N ASN A 408 -39.83 15.23 17.59
CA ASN A 408 -40.62 14.55 16.57
C ASN A 408 -41.62 13.54 17.17
N ASN A 409 -42.88 13.96 17.30
CA ASN A 409 -43.95 13.23 18.00
C ASN A 409 -44.36 11.86 17.40
N GLN A 410 -43.80 11.45 16.24
CA GLN A 410 -44.16 10.18 15.58
C GLN A 410 -43.65 8.93 16.31
N PHE A 411 -42.48 8.99 16.96
CA PHE A 411 -41.86 7.84 17.63
C PHE A 411 -41.66 8.13 19.12
N LYS A 412 -42.72 7.94 19.91
CA LYS A 412 -42.65 8.03 21.38
C LYS A 412 -41.93 6.81 21.96
N LEU A 413 -40.59 6.84 21.95
CA LEU A 413 -39.78 5.82 22.62
C LEU A 413 -40.07 5.80 24.13
N ASN A 414 -39.93 4.61 24.71
CA ASN A 414 -39.96 4.40 26.16
C ASN A 414 -38.92 5.30 26.86
N SER A 415 -39.28 5.85 28.03
CA SER A 415 -38.42 6.75 28.81
C SER A 415 -37.05 6.15 29.10
N SER A 416 -36.96 4.84 29.35
CA SER A 416 -35.69 4.12 29.56
C SER A 416 -34.75 4.20 28.35
N ILE A 417 -35.30 4.21 27.13
CA ILE A 417 -34.54 4.35 25.87
C ILE A 417 -34.16 5.82 25.67
N ALA A 418 -35.10 6.75 25.88
CA ALA A 418 -34.84 8.18 25.75
C ALA A 418 -33.76 8.69 26.74
N SER A 419 -33.68 8.09 27.94
CA SER A 419 -32.63 8.38 28.92
C SER A 419 -31.31 7.65 28.68
N TYR A 420 -31.23 6.74 27.71
CA TYR A 420 -30.03 5.94 27.51
C TYR A 420 -28.87 6.78 26.99
N ARG A 421 -27.71 6.59 27.65
CA ARG A 421 -26.41 7.04 27.19
C ARG A 421 -25.41 5.91 27.25
N GLY A 422 -24.83 5.56 26.11
CA GLY A 422 -23.93 4.42 26.00
C GLY A 422 -23.48 4.21 24.56
N ASP A 423 -23.05 2.99 24.24
CA ASP A 423 -22.34 2.74 22.99
C ASP A 423 -23.31 2.38 21.85
N VAL A 424 -22.97 2.81 20.64
CA VAL A 424 -23.71 2.51 19.41
C VAL A 424 -22.74 1.92 18.39
N TYR A 425 -23.11 0.77 17.82
CA TYR A 425 -22.29 0.06 16.84
C TYR A 425 -22.74 0.44 15.43
N VAL A 426 -21.92 1.23 14.74
CA VAL A 426 -22.06 1.48 13.31
C VAL A 426 -21.51 0.26 12.59
N VAL A 427 -22.37 -0.47 11.89
CA VAL A 427 -21.97 -1.62 11.06
C VAL A 427 -21.89 -1.17 9.61
N ALA A 428 -20.71 -1.29 9.01
CA ALA A 428 -20.49 -1.16 7.57
C ALA A 428 -20.60 -2.54 6.92
N HIS A 429 -21.49 -2.67 5.94
CA HIS A 429 -21.71 -3.87 5.15
C HIS A 429 -21.05 -3.69 3.78
N ILE A 430 -19.82 -4.18 3.64
CA ILE A 430 -19.01 -4.06 2.42
C ILE A 430 -19.27 -5.30 1.55
N SER A 431 -19.70 -5.10 0.31
CA SER A 431 -20.19 -6.19 -0.54
C SER A 431 -19.96 -5.95 -2.04
N ASP A 432 -20.45 -6.89 -2.86
CA ASP A 432 -20.31 -6.92 -4.32
C ASP A 432 -18.85 -7.14 -4.80
N LYS A 433 -18.30 -6.30 -5.67
CA LYS A 433 -16.99 -6.52 -6.30
C LYS A 433 -15.84 -5.83 -5.57
N LEU A 434 -14.71 -6.51 -5.44
CA LEU A 434 -13.52 -5.96 -4.77
C LEU A 434 -12.93 -4.75 -5.49
N SER A 435 -13.06 -4.69 -6.82
CA SER A 435 -12.70 -3.54 -7.67
C SER A 435 -13.70 -2.37 -7.61
N LYS A 436 -14.89 -2.57 -7.01
CA LYS A 436 -15.93 -1.55 -6.84
C LYS A 436 -16.89 -1.93 -5.70
N PRO A 437 -16.45 -1.88 -4.43
CA PRO A 437 -17.26 -2.35 -3.30
C PRO A 437 -18.51 -1.48 -3.10
N LYS A 438 -19.65 -2.12 -2.86
CA LYS A 438 -20.84 -1.45 -2.32
C LYS A 438 -20.72 -1.41 -0.80
N ILE A 439 -20.82 -0.22 -0.21
CA ILE A 439 -20.82 -0.02 1.25
C ILE A 439 -22.21 0.45 1.67
N ASP A 440 -22.96 -0.44 2.32
CA ASP A 440 -24.19 -0.10 3.03
C ASP A 440 -23.91 0.06 4.53
N PHE A 441 -24.81 0.71 5.28
CA PHE A 441 -24.65 0.87 6.73
C PHE A 441 -25.90 0.45 7.51
N SER A 442 -25.69 -0.05 8.73
CA SER A 442 -26.74 -0.22 9.71
C SER A 442 -26.27 0.11 11.13
N LEU A 443 -27.21 0.20 12.07
CA LEU A 443 -26.94 0.43 13.49
C LEU A 443 -27.33 -0.79 14.31
N GLU A 444 -26.40 -1.24 15.15
CA GLU A 444 -26.59 -2.21 16.21
C GLU A 444 -26.36 -1.57 17.59
N PHE A 445 -26.93 -2.17 18.63
CA PHE A 445 -26.91 -1.65 19.99
C PHE A 445 -26.54 -2.77 20.98
N PRO A 446 -25.94 -2.46 22.15
CA PRO A 446 -25.58 -3.49 23.13
C PRO A 446 -26.82 -4.25 23.63
N LYS A 447 -26.80 -5.59 23.54
CA LYS A 447 -27.95 -6.44 23.88
C LYS A 447 -28.52 -6.24 25.29
N ALA A 448 -27.65 -5.87 26.23
CA ALA A 448 -28.01 -5.55 27.62
C ALA A 448 -28.96 -4.36 27.78
N THR A 449 -29.25 -3.60 26.71
CA THR A 449 -30.20 -2.49 26.70
C THR A 449 -31.67 -2.92 26.67
N GLY A 450 -31.97 -4.15 26.23
CA GLY A 450 -33.34 -4.62 26.03
C GLY A 450 -34.09 -3.97 24.84
N PHE A 451 -33.42 -3.11 24.06
CA PHE A 451 -34.04 -2.42 22.92
C PHE A 451 -34.56 -3.37 21.83
N GLU A 452 -34.01 -4.60 21.76
CA GLU A 452 -34.48 -5.70 20.90
C GLU A 452 -35.99 -6.02 21.13
N TYR A 453 -36.55 -5.67 22.28
CA TYR A 453 -37.95 -5.95 22.67
C TYR A 453 -38.89 -4.73 22.62
N ASP A 454 -38.40 -3.51 22.35
CA ASP A 454 -39.27 -2.32 22.21
C ASP A 454 -39.78 -2.17 20.78
N ASP A 455 -41.04 -2.53 20.57
CA ASP A 455 -41.77 -2.47 19.30
C ASP A 455 -41.77 -1.07 18.63
N THR A 456 -41.71 0.02 19.40
CA THR A 456 -41.63 1.37 18.83
C THR A 456 -40.21 1.71 18.38
N PHE A 457 -39.19 1.28 19.13
CA PHE A 457 -37.79 1.38 18.70
C PHE A 457 -37.50 0.50 17.49
N GLN A 458 -38.05 -0.73 17.41
CA GLN A 458 -37.89 -1.58 16.24
C GLN A 458 -38.59 -1.01 15.00
N ARG A 459 -39.78 -0.41 15.13
CA ARG A 459 -40.39 0.38 14.04
C ARG A 459 -39.52 1.56 13.61
N PHE A 460 -38.97 2.30 14.57
CA PHE A 460 -38.07 3.42 14.29
C PHE A 460 -36.84 2.95 13.50
N LEU A 461 -36.15 1.89 13.95
CA LEU A 461 -34.99 1.32 13.27
C LEU A 461 -35.35 0.76 11.89
N ALA A 462 -36.52 0.12 11.73
CA ALA A 462 -36.99 -0.33 10.43
C ALA A 462 -37.22 0.86 9.47
N ARG A 463 -37.76 1.98 9.96
CA ARG A 463 -37.92 3.19 9.15
C ARG A 463 -36.58 3.84 8.81
N LEU A 464 -35.64 3.92 9.75
CA LEU A 464 -34.27 4.40 9.50
C LEU A 464 -33.53 3.52 8.47
N LYS A 465 -33.68 2.19 8.55
CA LYS A 465 -33.16 1.23 7.56
C LYS A 465 -33.84 1.33 6.19
N SER A 466 -35.00 2.01 6.09
CA SER A 466 -35.72 2.24 4.82
C SER A 466 -35.37 3.56 4.13
N ASP A 467 -34.49 4.38 4.72
CA ASP A 467 -34.01 5.65 4.14
C ASP A 467 -32.48 5.69 4.20
N GLU A 468 -31.84 5.32 3.09
CA GLU A 468 -30.39 5.26 2.95
C GLU A 468 -29.71 6.62 3.22
N ASN A 469 -30.39 7.74 2.91
CA ASN A 469 -29.84 9.08 3.12
C ASN A 469 -29.86 9.45 4.61
N GLU A 470 -30.97 9.19 5.30
CA GLU A 470 -31.08 9.44 6.74
C GLU A 470 -30.19 8.47 7.53
N MET A 471 -30.07 7.20 7.11
CA MET A 471 -29.08 6.27 7.67
C MET A 471 -27.65 6.79 7.53
N LEU A 472 -27.23 7.18 6.30
CA LEU A 472 -25.90 7.72 6.05
C LEU A 472 -25.63 9.01 6.85
N LYS A 473 -26.64 9.87 7.00
CA LYS A 473 -26.60 11.07 7.86
C LYS A 473 -26.36 10.71 9.33
N GLN A 474 -27.14 9.78 9.91
CA GLN A 474 -26.95 9.35 11.30
C GLN A 474 -25.58 8.70 11.51
N VAL A 475 -25.15 7.83 10.59
CA VAL A 475 -23.84 7.18 10.60
C VAL A 475 -22.69 8.19 10.52
N THR A 476 -22.79 9.19 9.65
CA THR A 476 -21.80 10.28 9.55
C THR A 476 -21.72 11.04 10.87
N TRP A 477 -22.85 11.38 11.49
CA TRP A 477 -22.86 12.08 12.79
C TRP A 477 -22.23 11.25 13.92
N LEU A 478 -22.48 9.94 13.98
CA LEU A 478 -21.85 9.03 14.94
C LEU A 478 -20.34 8.93 14.71
N ILE A 479 -19.88 8.80 13.45
CA ILE A 479 -18.47 8.69 13.08
C ILE A 479 -17.71 9.98 13.39
N VAL A 480 -18.31 11.16 13.16
CA VAL A 480 -17.62 12.46 13.28
C VAL A 480 -17.74 13.06 14.68
N PHE A 481 -18.90 12.96 15.33
CA PHE A 481 -19.23 13.67 16.57
C PHE A 481 -19.53 12.76 17.77
N ASN A 482 -19.63 11.44 17.60
CA ASN A 482 -20.17 10.50 18.59
C ASN A 482 -21.55 10.94 19.15
N SER A 483 -22.40 11.54 18.30
CA SER A 483 -23.80 11.86 18.62
C SER A 483 -24.69 11.45 17.45
N PHE A 484 -25.99 11.36 17.71
CA PHE A 484 -26.98 11.33 16.63
C PHE A 484 -27.24 12.74 16.07
N SER A 485 -27.95 12.79 14.96
CA SER A 485 -28.60 14.00 14.42
C SER A 485 -30.12 13.90 14.61
N SER A 486 -30.82 15.02 14.57
CA SER A 486 -32.28 15.02 14.66
C SER A 486 -32.92 14.31 13.47
N TYR A 487 -33.69 13.26 13.76
CA TYR A 487 -34.41 12.46 12.77
C TYR A 487 -35.69 13.15 12.28
N GLY A 488 -35.85 13.23 10.97
CA GLY A 488 -37.10 13.68 10.35
C GLY A 488 -37.46 15.15 10.56
N ASP A 489 -36.48 16.04 10.74
CA ASP A 489 -36.67 17.51 10.79
C ASP A 489 -36.97 18.13 9.40
N VAL A 490 -37.68 17.37 8.56
CA VAL A 490 -38.16 17.75 7.21
C VAL A 490 -39.63 17.35 7.09
N MET A 491 -40.50 18.34 7.20
CA MET A 491 -41.93 18.32 6.87
C MET A 491 -42.75 17.09 7.35
N SER A 492 -43.40 17.24 8.50
CA SER A 492 -44.55 16.42 8.88
C SER A 492 -45.71 16.65 7.91
N GLY A 493 -45.80 15.84 6.84
CA GLY A 493 -46.89 15.88 5.88
C GLY A 493 -48.21 15.35 6.47
N GLY A 494 -49.12 16.25 6.85
CA GLY A 494 -50.47 15.87 7.26
C GLY A 494 -51.31 17.04 7.81
N GLY A 495 -52.40 17.37 7.11
CA GLY A 495 -53.51 18.14 7.67
C GLY A 495 -53.43 19.67 7.61
N GLY A 496 -53.94 20.25 6.51
CA GLY A 496 -54.88 21.39 6.59
C GLY A 496 -54.39 22.79 6.99
N THR A 497 -53.20 22.98 7.56
CA THR A 497 -52.70 24.32 7.93
C THR A 497 -51.23 24.51 7.54
N SER A 498 -50.97 25.37 6.57
CA SER A 498 -49.61 25.78 6.19
C SER A 498 -49.03 26.77 7.21
N ILE A 499 -48.36 26.24 8.24
CA ILE A 499 -47.54 27.05 9.15
C ILE A 499 -46.42 27.71 8.33
N ARG A 500 -46.60 29.00 8.02
CA ARG A 500 -45.60 29.80 7.32
C ARG A 500 -44.40 30.03 8.25
N PHE A 501 -43.24 29.49 7.89
CA PHE A 501 -41.96 29.73 8.56
C PHE A 501 -41.44 31.15 8.28
N GLY A 502 -42.20 32.17 8.69
CA GLY A 502 -41.94 33.59 8.37
C GLY A 502 -42.08 34.58 9.53
N SER A 503 -42.48 34.15 10.74
CA SER A 503 -42.71 35.08 11.85
C SER A 503 -42.49 34.56 13.28
N LEU A 504 -42.09 33.30 13.48
CA LEU A 504 -41.87 32.73 14.83
C LEU A 504 -40.55 31.94 14.93
N GLY A 505 -39.60 32.49 15.71
CA GLY A 505 -38.49 31.80 16.39
C GLY A 505 -37.69 30.76 15.58
N VAL A 506 -36.64 31.19 14.87
CA VAL A 506 -35.66 30.31 14.21
C VAL A 506 -34.73 29.64 15.25
N ASN A 507 -35.26 28.65 15.96
CA ASN A 507 -34.69 28.10 17.20
C ASN A 507 -34.43 26.58 17.18
N THR A 508 -33.99 26.03 16.04
CA THR A 508 -33.49 24.64 15.94
C THR A 508 -32.02 24.59 15.49
N ILE A 509 -31.29 23.60 16.02
CA ILE A 509 -29.91 23.20 15.68
C ILE A 509 -28.82 24.27 15.92
N SER A 510 -28.77 25.35 15.15
CA SER A 510 -27.55 26.16 14.89
C SER A 510 -26.94 26.84 16.12
N GLN A 511 -27.75 27.54 16.94
CA GLN A 511 -27.22 28.45 17.98
C GLN A 511 -26.78 27.75 19.27
N LYS A 512 -27.35 26.59 19.61
CA LYS A 512 -26.95 25.82 20.81
C LYS A 512 -25.73 24.94 20.55
N LEU A 513 -25.64 24.32 19.36
CA LEU A 513 -24.51 23.49 18.97
C LEU A 513 -23.19 24.27 18.97
N THR A 514 -23.20 25.46 18.35
CA THR A 514 -22.03 26.34 18.19
C THR A 514 -21.32 26.63 19.52
N ASN A 515 -22.08 26.99 20.56
CA ASN A 515 -21.51 27.48 21.83
C ASN A 515 -20.87 26.39 22.71
N GLU A 516 -21.25 25.12 22.56
CA GLU A 516 -20.62 24.01 23.27
C GLU A 516 -19.51 23.34 22.45
N VAL A 517 -19.68 23.18 21.13
CA VAL A 517 -18.63 22.63 20.27
C VAL A 517 -17.37 23.50 20.29
N ASN A 518 -17.50 24.84 20.25
CA ASN A 518 -16.34 25.74 20.35
C ASN A 518 -15.53 25.56 21.65
N LYS A 519 -16.19 25.26 22.77
CA LYS A 519 -15.52 24.97 24.06
C LYS A 519 -14.85 23.60 24.04
N ILE A 520 -15.52 22.57 23.52
CA ILE A 520 -15.00 21.20 23.50
C ILE A 520 -13.80 21.09 22.56
N VAL A 521 -13.92 21.58 21.33
CA VAL A 521 -12.87 21.47 20.31
C VAL A 521 -11.65 22.33 20.65
N SER A 522 -11.84 23.56 21.14
CA SER A 522 -10.70 24.39 21.59
C SER A 522 -9.93 23.74 22.74
N ASN A 523 -10.62 23.11 23.70
CA ASN A 523 -9.97 22.36 24.78
C ASN A 523 -9.28 21.07 24.30
N ALA A 524 -9.83 20.39 23.28
CA ALA A 524 -9.20 19.22 22.67
C ALA A 524 -7.92 19.60 21.90
N LEU A 525 -7.97 20.66 21.09
CA LEU A 525 -6.82 21.21 20.38
C LEU A 525 -5.71 21.67 21.33
N TYR A 526 -6.06 22.36 22.43
CA TYR A 526 -5.10 22.74 23.47
C TYR A 526 -4.46 21.52 24.15
N LYS A 527 -5.23 20.46 24.45
CA LYS A 527 -4.67 19.20 25.00
C LYS A 527 -3.76 18.47 24.01
N LEU A 528 -4.05 18.53 22.72
CA LEU A 528 -3.29 17.86 21.66
C LEU A 528 -2.00 18.60 21.26
N THR A 529 -1.99 19.93 21.33
CA THR A 529 -0.90 20.77 20.81
C THR A 529 -0.13 21.56 21.88
N GLY A 530 -0.69 21.72 23.08
CA GLY A 530 -0.17 22.58 24.15
C GLY A 530 -0.30 24.10 23.88
N ASP A 531 -0.72 24.50 22.68
CA ASP A 531 -0.63 25.88 22.19
C ASP A 531 -1.96 26.63 22.37
N ARG A 532 -1.93 27.72 23.15
CA ARG A 532 -3.10 28.60 23.38
C ARG A 532 -3.29 29.68 22.32
N SER A 533 -2.39 29.78 21.34
CA SER A 533 -2.52 30.70 20.20
C SER A 533 -3.42 30.15 19.08
N LEU A 534 -3.79 28.86 19.16
CA LEU A 534 -4.78 28.21 18.32
C LEU A 534 -6.18 28.41 18.88
N GLN A 535 -7.06 28.99 18.08
CA GLN A 535 -8.48 29.22 18.40
C GLN A 535 -9.35 28.56 17.33
N PHE A 536 -10.42 27.89 17.74
CA PHE A 536 -11.37 27.23 16.85
C PHE A 536 -12.71 27.96 16.87
N ASP A 537 -13.08 28.52 15.72
CA ASP A 537 -14.36 29.19 15.50
C ASP A 537 -15.25 28.29 14.64
N LEU A 538 -16.27 27.69 15.25
CA LEU A 538 -17.48 27.27 14.54
C LEU A 538 -18.49 28.42 14.57
N SER A 539 -19.26 28.57 13.49
CA SER A 539 -20.51 29.33 13.48
C SER A 539 -21.48 28.75 12.46
N ALA A 540 -22.79 28.92 12.67
CA ALA A 540 -23.82 28.34 11.81
C ALA A 540 -24.85 29.40 11.37
N ASN A 541 -24.95 29.60 10.06
CA ASN A 541 -25.84 30.56 9.41
C ASN A 541 -26.95 29.82 8.63
N THR A 542 -28.12 30.45 8.51
CA THR A 542 -29.24 29.93 7.71
C THR A 542 -29.74 31.02 6.78
N TYR A 543 -29.78 30.73 5.49
CA TYR A 543 -30.29 31.61 4.45
C TYR A 543 -31.65 31.10 3.97
N SER A 544 -32.67 31.97 3.95
CA SER A 544 -33.95 31.68 3.30
C SER A 544 -34.35 32.85 2.41
N SER A 545 -34.89 32.49 1.25
CA SER A 545 -35.40 33.36 0.19
C SER A 545 -36.91 33.59 0.27
N SER A 546 -37.56 33.06 1.31
CA SER A 546 -38.99 33.24 1.63
C SER A 546 -39.43 34.72 1.76
N THR A 547 -38.49 35.65 1.98
CA THR A 547 -38.70 37.11 2.01
C THR A 547 -38.44 37.80 0.66
N LEU A 548 -37.77 37.13 -0.29
CA LEU A 548 -37.47 37.66 -1.63
C LEU A 548 -38.61 37.41 -2.61
N TYR A 549 -39.30 36.28 -2.49
CA TYR A 549 -40.42 35.89 -3.35
C TYR A 549 -41.75 36.01 -2.60
N GLY A 550 -42.27 37.25 -2.54
CA GLY A 550 -43.52 37.55 -1.84
C GLY A 550 -44.75 36.90 -2.47
N GLY A 551 -45.15 35.72 -1.97
CA GLY A 551 -46.38 35.04 -2.37
C GLY A 551 -46.20 33.53 -2.61
N ALA A 552 -47.30 32.84 -2.93
CA ALA A 552 -47.36 31.38 -2.96
C ALA A 552 -46.57 30.68 -4.10
N ALA A 553 -45.84 31.43 -4.94
CA ALA A 553 -45.04 30.89 -6.04
C ALA A 553 -43.72 30.23 -5.58
N ALA A 554 -43.23 30.53 -4.37
CA ALA A 554 -41.93 30.06 -3.89
C ALA A 554 -41.83 28.54 -3.64
N ALA A 555 -42.97 27.84 -3.53
CA ALA A 555 -43.03 26.46 -3.00
C ALA A 555 -42.49 25.35 -3.92
N ALA A 556 -42.18 25.64 -5.19
CA ALA A 556 -41.93 24.60 -6.20
C ALA A 556 -40.45 24.30 -6.51
N ASN A 557 -39.52 25.23 -6.27
CA ASN A 557 -38.13 25.12 -6.75
C ASN A 557 -37.11 25.90 -5.90
N ASN A 558 -37.26 25.92 -4.57
CA ASN A 558 -36.54 26.88 -3.72
C ASN A 558 -35.08 26.51 -3.40
N ARG A 559 -34.23 26.36 -4.43
CA ARG A 559 -32.81 25.94 -4.32
C ARG A 559 -31.90 26.94 -3.56
N LEU A 560 -32.43 28.13 -3.28
CA LEU A 560 -31.73 29.25 -2.63
C LEU A 560 -31.78 29.22 -1.10
N ASP A 561 -32.61 28.37 -0.51
CA ASP A 561 -32.64 28.19 0.94
C ASP A 561 -31.51 27.24 1.34
N ARG A 562 -30.57 27.70 2.18
CA ARG A 562 -29.33 26.97 2.50
C ARG A 562 -28.91 27.10 3.97
N GLN A 563 -28.29 26.05 4.48
CA GLN A 563 -27.72 25.94 5.82
C GLN A 563 -26.20 25.92 5.69
N GLN A 564 -25.48 26.82 6.38
CA GLN A 564 -24.03 26.98 6.25
C GLN A 564 -23.36 26.87 7.61
N VAL A 565 -22.52 25.85 7.80
CA VAL A 565 -21.68 25.68 9.00
C VAL A 565 -20.26 26.14 8.65
N ASN A 566 -19.90 27.32 9.11
CA ASN A 566 -18.54 27.84 9.01
C ASN A 566 -17.65 27.21 10.08
N PHE A 567 -16.46 26.75 9.68
CA PHE A 567 -15.40 26.26 10.55
C PHE A 567 -14.09 27.01 10.23
N LYS A 568 -13.38 27.50 11.24
CA LYS A 568 -12.03 28.08 11.11
C LYS A 568 -11.12 27.73 12.28
N ILE A 569 -9.84 27.55 11.98
CA ILE A 569 -8.76 27.55 12.97
C ILE A 569 -7.95 28.82 12.74
N ASN A 570 -7.91 29.70 13.74
CA ASN A 570 -7.05 30.88 13.77
C ASN A 570 -5.78 30.54 14.54
N LYS A 571 -4.61 30.91 13.99
CA LYS A 571 -3.34 30.97 14.74
C LYS A 571 -2.83 32.41 14.83
N SER A 572 -2.64 32.87 16.05
CA SER A 572 -1.99 34.15 16.36
C SER A 572 -0.47 34.00 16.43
N ILE A 573 0.27 34.85 15.72
CA ILE A 573 1.74 34.81 15.63
C ILE A 573 2.29 36.24 15.81
N LEU A 574 3.51 36.37 16.34
CA LEU A 574 4.16 37.66 16.65
C LEU A 574 3.27 38.56 17.53
N ASP A 575 2.81 38.04 18.66
CA ASP A 575 1.92 38.70 19.64
C ASP A 575 0.58 39.21 19.04
N GLY A 576 0.11 38.56 17.97
CA GLY A 576 -1.08 38.95 17.23
C GLY A 576 -0.86 40.07 16.23
N LYS A 577 0.38 40.33 15.80
CA LYS A 577 0.68 41.14 14.61
C LYS A 577 0.34 40.41 13.32
N ILE A 578 0.43 39.08 13.30
CA ILE A 578 -0.02 38.23 12.20
C ILE A 578 -1.06 37.24 12.74
N ILE A 579 -2.19 37.12 12.05
CA ILE A 579 -3.23 36.13 12.34
C ILE A 579 -3.47 35.34 11.07
N VAL A 580 -3.21 34.03 11.11
CA VAL A 580 -3.49 33.11 10.00
C VAL A 580 -4.77 32.35 10.32
N ALA A 581 -5.81 32.53 9.52
CA ALA A 581 -7.07 31.79 9.62
C ALA A 581 -7.16 30.79 8.46
N VAL A 582 -7.36 29.51 8.77
CA VAL A 582 -7.56 28.44 7.78
C VAL A 582 -8.83 27.67 8.15
N GLY A 583 -9.71 27.44 7.18
CA GLY A 583 -10.92 26.66 7.37
C GLY A 583 -11.78 26.61 6.13
N GLY A 584 -13.09 26.59 6.33
CA GLY A 584 -14.07 26.70 5.25
C GLY A 584 -15.50 26.54 5.75
N ASP A 585 -16.44 26.78 4.86
CA ASP A 585 -17.85 26.55 5.09
C ASP A 585 -18.29 25.17 4.58
N PHE A 586 -19.14 24.50 5.34
CA PHE A 586 -19.94 23.37 4.87
C PHE A 586 -21.36 23.88 4.61
N ASP A 587 -21.72 24.00 3.34
CA ASP A 587 -23.00 24.54 2.88
C ASP A 587 -23.89 23.44 2.28
N PHE A 588 -25.17 23.46 2.68
CA PHE A 588 -26.18 22.44 2.38
C PHE A 588 -27.48 23.12 1.92
N GLY A 589 -28.05 22.71 0.78
CA GLY A 589 -29.35 23.26 0.34
C GLY A 589 -30.55 22.59 1.01
N PHE A 590 -31.46 23.37 1.60
CA PHE A 590 -32.72 22.91 2.19
C PHE A 590 -33.72 22.50 1.09
N ASN A 591 -33.79 21.22 0.70
CA ASN A 591 -34.88 20.65 -0.10
C ASN A 591 -34.98 19.12 0.08
N ASN A 592 -36.11 18.53 -0.35
CA ASN A 592 -36.41 17.09 -0.18
C ASN A 592 -35.35 16.14 -0.76
N SER A 593 -35.31 14.93 -0.20
CA SER A 593 -34.26 13.89 -0.28
C SER A 593 -33.93 13.28 -1.66
N ALA A 594 -34.42 13.86 -2.77
CA ALA A 594 -34.29 13.28 -4.11
C ALA A 594 -33.12 13.83 -4.98
N GLN A 595 -32.35 14.83 -4.50
CA GLN A 595 -31.25 15.45 -5.29
C GLN A 595 -29.91 15.61 -4.52
N LEU A 596 -29.67 14.80 -3.48
CA LEU A 596 -28.41 14.84 -2.72
C LEU A 596 -27.21 14.28 -3.51
N ALA A 597 -27.45 13.37 -4.47
CA ALA A 597 -26.39 12.63 -5.18
C ALA A 597 -25.46 13.48 -6.07
N THR A 598 -25.89 14.67 -6.54
CA THR A 598 -25.14 15.47 -7.54
C THR A 598 -25.22 16.98 -7.27
N GLY A 599 -24.51 17.44 -6.23
CA GLY A 599 -24.01 18.83 -6.16
C GLY A 599 -24.73 19.82 -5.23
N ASN A 600 -25.66 19.38 -4.37
CA ASN A 600 -26.35 20.28 -3.44
C ASN A 600 -25.60 20.53 -2.10
N PHE A 601 -24.49 19.82 -1.85
CA PHE A 601 -23.50 20.13 -0.81
C PHE A 601 -22.32 20.88 -1.43
N GLN A 602 -21.81 21.91 -0.75
CA GLN A 602 -20.68 22.71 -1.19
C GLN A 602 -19.72 22.97 -0.02
N TRP A 603 -18.48 22.48 -0.12
CA TRP A 603 -17.40 22.91 0.78
C TRP A 603 -16.74 24.18 0.23
N LEU A 604 -16.65 25.23 1.03
CA LEU A 604 -16.11 26.53 0.62
C LEU A 604 -14.83 26.85 1.43
N PRO A 605 -13.62 26.47 0.97
CA PRO A 605 -12.39 26.79 1.70
C PRO A 605 -12.20 28.30 1.88
N ASP A 606 -11.78 28.72 3.06
CA ASP A 606 -11.39 30.10 3.39
C ASP A 606 -10.02 30.08 4.06
N ILE A 607 -9.04 30.71 3.42
CA ILE A 607 -7.75 31.03 4.01
C ILE A 607 -7.50 32.53 3.96
N SER A 608 -7.15 33.12 5.10
CA SER A 608 -6.75 34.52 5.18
C SER A 608 -5.58 34.75 6.13
N VAL A 609 -4.73 35.71 5.77
CA VAL A 609 -3.61 36.18 6.58
C VAL A 609 -3.84 37.66 6.86
N GLN A 610 -4.12 37.98 8.12
CA GLN A 610 -4.28 39.35 8.59
C GLN A 610 -2.94 39.84 9.16
N VAL A 611 -2.49 41.01 8.70
CA VAL A 611 -1.29 41.69 9.21
C VAL A 611 -1.72 43.02 9.82
N VAL A 612 -1.43 43.21 11.10
CA VAL A 612 -1.75 44.43 11.84
C VAL A 612 -0.67 45.49 11.57
N LEU A 613 -1.05 46.59 10.94
CA LEU A 613 -0.12 47.59 10.42
C LEU A 613 0.10 48.78 11.37
N SER A 614 -0.90 49.14 12.18
CA SER A 614 -0.78 50.26 13.13
C SER A 614 -0.52 49.80 14.57
N LYS A 615 0.19 50.62 15.35
CA LYS A 615 0.48 50.37 16.77
C LYS A 615 -0.78 50.28 17.64
N ASP A 616 -1.84 50.99 17.28
CA ASP A 616 -3.15 50.96 17.94
C ASP A 616 -4.07 49.82 17.44
N ARG A 617 -3.55 48.94 16.58
CA ARG A 617 -4.24 47.76 16.00
C ARG A 617 -5.49 48.04 15.15
N ARG A 618 -5.77 49.33 14.85
CA ARG A 618 -6.91 49.78 14.04
C ARG A 618 -6.74 49.55 12.54
N LEU A 619 -5.53 49.71 11.99
CA LEU A 619 -5.22 49.48 10.59
C LEU A 619 -4.69 48.05 10.36
N ARG A 620 -5.28 47.33 9.40
CA ARG A 620 -4.91 45.94 9.06
C ARG A 620 -4.93 45.71 7.55
N ALA A 621 -3.92 45.03 7.03
CA ALA A 621 -4.00 44.39 5.73
C ALA A 621 -4.53 42.95 5.90
N VAL A 622 -5.32 42.48 4.95
CA VAL A 622 -5.83 41.10 4.90
C VAL A 622 -5.62 40.56 3.50
N VAL A 623 -4.73 39.59 3.35
CA VAL A 623 -4.62 38.76 2.13
C VAL A 623 -5.55 37.58 2.31
N PHE A 624 -6.40 37.28 1.33
CA PHE A 624 -7.34 36.17 1.41
C PHE A 624 -7.51 35.42 0.09
N ASN A 625 -7.79 34.12 0.20
CA ASN A 625 -8.33 33.28 -0.87
C ASN A 625 -9.51 32.52 -0.26
N LYS A 626 -10.73 32.88 -0.66
CA LYS A 626 -11.94 32.24 -0.17
C LYS A 626 -12.85 31.80 -1.29
N SER A 627 -13.35 30.58 -1.20
CA SER A 627 -14.47 30.15 -2.01
C SER A 627 -15.75 30.83 -1.52
N THR A 628 -16.66 31.08 -2.44
CA THR A 628 -17.98 31.64 -2.16
C THR A 628 -18.99 30.93 -3.04
N LEU A 629 -20.24 30.83 -2.59
CA LEU A 629 -21.31 30.37 -3.46
C LEU A 629 -21.43 31.28 -4.68
N ASP A 630 -21.74 30.65 -5.81
CA ASP A 630 -22.17 31.35 -7.00
C ASP A 630 -23.44 30.70 -7.54
N VAL A 631 -24.37 31.53 -8.01
CA VAL A 631 -25.64 31.09 -8.56
C VAL A 631 -25.72 31.67 -9.96
N ASN A 632 -25.49 30.84 -10.97
CA ASN A 632 -25.42 31.26 -12.37
C ASN A 632 -26.33 30.38 -13.22
N SER A 633 -27.18 31.01 -14.03
CA SER A 633 -28.14 30.34 -14.95
C SER A 633 -28.86 29.11 -14.35
N GLY A 634 -29.31 29.19 -13.09
CA GLY A 634 -30.02 28.11 -12.39
C GLY A 634 -29.15 27.02 -11.75
N ALA A 635 -27.84 27.00 -12.03
CA ALA A 635 -26.88 26.13 -11.37
C ALA A 635 -26.29 26.80 -10.12
N ILE A 636 -25.98 25.99 -9.10
CA ILE A 636 -25.27 26.40 -7.88
C ILE A 636 -23.85 25.85 -7.97
N GLY A 637 -22.86 26.69 -7.74
CA GLY A 637 -21.45 26.34 -7.83
C GLY A 637 -20.56 27.16 -6.90
N ARG A 638 -19.25 27.09 -7.14
CA ARG A 638 -18.21 27.69 -6.30
C ARG A 638 -17.44 28.73 -7.10
N ARG A 639 -17.34 29.95 -6.57
CA ARG A 639 -16.48 31.02 -7.10
C ARG A 639 -15.42 31.37 -6.07
N ASN A 640 -14.17 31.05 -6.38
CA ASN A 640 -13.03 31.48 -5.57
C ASN A 640 -12.78 32.98 -5.80
N ARG A 641 -12.58 33.71 -4.70
CA ARG A 641 -12.27 35.14 -4.66
C ARG A 641 -10.94 35.30 -3.92
N GLN A 642 -9.94 35.76 -4.64
CA GLN A 642 -8.61 36.09 -4.11
C GLN A 642 -8.46 37.60 -4.07
N GLY A 643 -7.75 38.13 -3.07
CA GLY A 643 -7.53 39.57 -2.98
C GLY A 643 -6.74 40.02 -1.76
N ILE A 644 -6.46 41.32 -1.76
CA ILE A 644 -5.85 42.05 -0.65
C ILE A 644 -6.85 43.14 -0.26
N SER A 645 -7.15 43.23 1.04
CA SER A 645 -8.02 44.26 1.63
C SER A 645 -7.23 45.07 2.66
N LEU A 646 -7.59 46.35 2.80
CA LEU A 646 -7.08 47.23 3.84
C LEU A 646 -8.28 47.70 4.69
N SER A 647 -8.25 47.41 5.98
CA SER A 647 -9.31 47.72 6.93
C SER A 647 -8.83 48.71 7.99
N TYR A 648 -9.67 49.69 8.33
CA TYR A 648 -9.45 50.65 9.40
C TYR A 648 -10.71 50.78 10.26
N THR A 649 -10.64 50.35 11.51
CA THR A 649 -11.77 50.43 12.47
C THR A 649 -11.54 51.55 13.46
N ARG A 650 -12.55 52.41 13.67
CA ARG A 650 -12.54 53.45 14.71
C ARG A 650 -13.93 53.60 15.33
N ASP A 651 -13.99 53.40 16.63
CA ASP A 651 -15.19 53.61 17.45
C ASP A 651 -15.36 55.10 17.80
N PHE A 652 -16.60 55.50 18.08
CA PHE A 652 -16.98 56.88 18.38
C PHE A 652 -17.97 56.94 19.56
N ASP A 653 -17.51 57.39 20.73
CA ASP A 653 -18.32 57.45 21.97
C ASP A 653 -19.35 58.60 22.01
N ARG A 654 -19.57 59.31 20.90
CA ARG A 654 -20.60 60.35 20.75
C ARG A 654 -21.39 60.15 19.47
N LYS A 655 -22.71 60.33 19.55
CA LYS A 655 -23.60 60.37 18.38
C LYS A 655 -23.14 61.53 17.46
N PRO A 656 -22.94 61.30 16.15
CA PRO A 656 -22.43 62.36 15.26
C PRO A 656 -23.44 63.49 15.02
N PHE A 657 -24.73 63.25 15.24
CA PHE A 657 -25.79 64.27 15.18
C PHE A 657 -26.78 64.08 16.33
N GLY A 658 -26.89 65.11 17.17
CA GLY A 658 -27.74 65.16 18.36
C GLY A 658 -27.10 66.10 19.40
N LYS A 659 -27.90 66.94 20.06
CA LYS A 659 -27.38 67.78 21.17
C LYS A 659 -27.10 66.90 22.39
N ASP A 660 -26.03 67.20 23.12
CA ASP A 660 -25.81 66.64 24.46
C ASP A 660 -26.90 67.21 25.39
N GLU A 661 -27.82 66.37 25.86
CA GLU A 661 -28.69 66.71 26.99
C GLU A 661 -27.95 66.47 28.32
N THR A 662 -28.31 67.27 29.32
CA THR A 662 -27.49 67.47 30.52
C THR A 662 -27.45 66.27 31.47
N ASN A 663 -26.26 66.08 32.06
CA ASN A 663 -25.96 65.12 33.12
C ASN A 663 -27.03 65.09 34.24
N VAL A 664 -27.76 63.98 34.36
CA VAL A 664 -28.64 63.67 35.49
C VAL A 664 -27.95 62.61 36.35
N GLN A 665 -27.64 62.94 37.61
CA GLN A 665 -27.06 61.99 38.56
C GLN A 665 -28.09 60.89 38.90
N PRO A 666 -27.68 59.62 39.00
CA PRO A 666 -28.56 58.55 39.49
C PRO A 666 -28.85 58.75 40.99
N ALA A 667 -30.12 58.64 41.37
CA ALA A 667 -30.55 58.71 42.76
C ALA A 667 -30.09 57.48 43.57
N PRO A 668 -29.80 57.62 44.88
CA PRO A 668 -29.35 56.51 45.71
C PRO A 668 -30.46 55.47 45.95
N GLN A 669 -30.06 54.19 46.05
CA GLN A 669 -30.97 53.09 46.35
C GLN A 669 -31.44 53.15 47.82
N ASN A 670 -32.74 52.95 48.03
CA ASN A 670 -33.34 52.87 49.36
C ASN A 670 -33.48 51.40 49.80
N ASN A 671 -33.55 51.16 51.12
CA ASN A 671 -33.18 49.87 51.72
C ASN A 671 -34.37 49.07 52.28
N LEU A 672 -34.16 47.76 52.51
CA LEU A 672 -34.97 46.81 53.32
C LEU A 672 -36.33 46.32 52.74
N PRO A 673 -36.90 45.20 53.24
CA PRO A 673 -36.35 44.19 54.16
C PRO A 673 -36.29 42.75 53.60
N GLN A 674 -35.51 41.87 54.26
CA GLN A 674 -35.59 40.41 54.10
C GLN A 674 -36.62 39.80 55.06
N GLY A 675 -37.23 38.65 54.68
CA GLY A 675 -38.19 37.93 55.51
C GLY A 675 -37.95 36.42 55.58
N THR A 676 -37.47 35.97 56.75
CA THR A 676 -37.67 34.63 57.38
C THR A 676 -37.57 33.33 56.57
N LEU A 677 -36.60 32.49 56.94
CA LEU A 677 -36.69 31.02 56.93
C LEU A 677 -36.38 30.48 58.35
N PRO A 678 -36.95 29.34 58.81
CA PRO A 678 -36.73 28.82 60.17
C PRO A 678 -35.41 28.04 60.40
N ALA A 679 -35.09 27.83 61.69
CA ALA A 679 -34.03 26.96 62.25
C ALA A 679 -34.04 25.52 61.69
N ASP A 680 -32.91 24.84 61.40
CA ASP A 680 -31.73 24.45 62.22
C ASP A 680 -31.96 23.24 63.15
N THR A 681 -31.14 22.19 62.95
CA THR A 681 -30.72 21.23 63.99
C THR A 681 -29.30 20.70 63.76
N THR A 682 -28.42 20.97 64.74
CA THR A 682 -27.37 20.08 65.30
C THR A 682 -26.14 19.67 64.45
N GLN A 683 -25.10 20.51 64.53
CA GLN A 683 -23.67 20.28 64.88
C GLN A 683 -22.88 18.95 64.61
N PRO A 684 -21.52 19.02 64.50
CA PRO A 684 -20.65 17.91 64.04
C PRO A 684 -19.79 17.23 65.14
N VAL A 685 -18.99 16.22 64.75
CA VAL A 685 -17.93 15.58 65.58
C VAL A 685 -16.63 15.37 64.79
N THR A 686 -15.47 15.61 65.43
CA THR A 686 -14.07 15.50 64.93
C THR A 686 -13.44 14.14 65.38
N THR A 687 -12.32 13.56 64.93
CA THR A 687 -10.99 13.96 64.38
C THR A 687 -10.36 12.69 63.71
N THR A 688 -9.20 12.53 63.05
CA THR A 688 -7.90 13.25 62.84
C THR A 688 -7.20 12.71 61.57
N ALA A 689 -6.29 13.47 60.94
CA ALA A 689 -5.18 12.92 60.14
C ALA A 689 -3.92 13.82 60.21
N LEU A 690 -2.72 13.24 60.33
CA LEU A 690 -1.43 13.93 60.43
C LEU A 690 -0.56 13.73 59.17
N PRO A 691 0.37 14.66 58.85
CA PRO A 691 1.18 14.60 57.63
C PRO A 691 2.46 13.76 57.80
N ILE A 692 2.99 13.23 56.69
CA ILE A 692 4.31 12.59 56.62
C ILE A 692 5.15 13.24 55.51
N GLN A 693 6.39 13.62 55.83
CA GLN A 693 7.35 14.11 54.85
C GLN A 693 7.91 13.00 53.95
N LYS A 694 8.32 13.33 52.73
CA LYS A 694 9.43 12.64 52.06
C LYS A 694 10.34 13.64 51.36
N ASN A 695 11.64 13.44 51.50
CA ASN A 695 12.67 14.42 51.17
C ASN A 695 13.76 13.73 50.32
N ARG A 696 14.18 14.38 49.22
CA ARG A 696 15.40 14.15 48.41
C ARG A 696 15.90 12.69 48.17
N LYS A 697 16.17 12.38 46.90
CA LYS A 697 17.56 12.44 46.37
C LYS A 697 17.63 12.32 44.85
N ARG A 698 18.77 12.76 44.30
CA ARG A 698 19.21 12.52 42.92
C ARG A 698 19.60 11.04 42.73
N LYS A 699 19.49 10.55 41.51
CA LYS A 699 20.68 10.11 40.78
C LYS A 699 20.61 10.61 39.35
#